data_AF-A0A1J4JKK7-F1
#
_entry.id   AF-A0A1J4JKK7-F1
#
_cell.length_a   1.000
_cell.length_b   1.000
_cell.length_c   1.000
_cell.angle_alpha   90.00
_cell.angle_beta   90.00
_cell.angle_gamma   90.00
#
_symmetry.space_group_name_H-M   'P 1'
#
loop_
_entity.id
_entity.type
_entity.pdbx_description
1 polymer ?
#
loop_
_entity_poly.entity_id
_entity_poly.type
_entity_poly.pdbx_seq_one_letter_code
_entity_poly.pdbx_strand_id
1 'polypeptide(L)'
;MDFEEKPFTENFKVTYVLNETKNFKVSQITCDETDNKYFIFCFKNQKGITKDRFVNSIGKVLDITNNNYPLFLQIVGFEYNNQITNCPTIFYEYSDIRSLQEIVAKNELIEQGCQFKIISGVAFLIKFLITHKLPVGPLSFKNIYINKNKDPIFMGVHFDDYSANQASDSFCKILIKLCSEVLDESFNSINSSYDENYCFVNQVYSQMHSILEPDHENDNENENDRESDKENENDDEKDCRKNSEDDSNGNKTSNHKKGKKNTEKNIDVQNFSHFEEKIAKIIDVAVSIDLRKIIRNLSEYDNDVSIMNSSIQNVELFLSKIFTESLSEQSLLQLYRKSNQQQRQINELSSTIENLTEELREMSQIIFKLQNNQNQIQEVTKKAIDLDENVKQKLSILKSLIDPIHRIEIPLDNSRNGIFAYLINNQTSKFDRDLVPSQSSGDVYCIIDENNPGNFSSGSGDYEWVQFEFKEPISLVSFMIRSAHRAFLKTWNLVAYDDHENEIILYQTKDNPSLNGKNKEVILNVKAYKAQTFRLEKLGENWAGTNFMRIQQIEFYSDDPKYLGGVFKTLLEEAGGDPHKADVFITSSNFDFQRFHKLSPSRSLCTLYDQDSPWFQVELTKGFAIVHGYRIQILDNFPIYKWQLIGSNDKENWDVIHEVSISQNDCSSLMIFECNSKLPYSTFRFLNTMENKNDDLKLRLKHFDIFGIYLINEPSVALE
;
A
#
# COMPACT_ATOMS: atom_id res chain seq x y z
N MET A 1 -14.73 -7.26 24.88
CA MET A 1 -13.51 -6.69 25.50
C MET A 1 -13.97 -5.58 26.41
N ASP A 2 -13.75 -5.68 27.71
CA ASP A 2 -14.01 -4.57 28.63
C ASP A 2 -12.88 -3.55 28.45
N PHE A 3 -13.18 -2.44 27.77
CA PHE A 3 -12.25 -1.32 27.64
C PHE A 3 -12.29 -0.50 28.93
N GLU A 4 -11.25 -0.61 29.74
CA GLU A 4 -11.05 0.32 30.85
C GLU A 4 -10.58 1.68 30.33
N GLU A 5 -11.12 2.76 30.90
CA GLU A 5 -10.57 4.11 30.71
C GLU A 5 -9.14 4.13 31.24
N LYS A 6 -8.15 3.91 30.37
CA LYS A 6 -6.73 4.01 30.70
C LYS A 6 -6.25 5.43 30.41
N PRO A 7 -5.62 6.13 31.36
CA PRO A 7 -4.94 7.39 31.07
C PRO A 7 -3.82 7.09 30.09
N PHE A 8 -4.02 7.48 28.83
CA PHE A 8 -3.11 7.13 27.73
C PHE A 8 -1.98 8.15 27.59
N THR A 9 -2.03 9.30 28.30
CA THR A 9 -1.29 10.52 27.92
C THR A 9 0.11 10.69 28.48
N GLU A 10 0.61 9.83 29.35
CA GLU A 10 1.86 10.10 30.08
C GLU A 10 3.11 10.20 29.19
N ASN A 11 3.11 9.56 28.01
CA ASN A 11 4.28 9.45 27.13
C ASN A 11 4.12 10.12 25.75
N PHE A 12 3.11 11.00 25.58
CA PHE A 12 2.79 11.57 24.28
C PHE A 12 3.25 13.02 24.11
N LYS A 13 3.98 13.26 23.02
CA LYS A 13 4.35 14.60 22.56
C LYS A 13 3.49 15.01 21.37
N VAL A 14 2.81 16.15 21.48
CA VAL A 14 2.03 16.72 20.37
C VAL A 14 2.98 17.22 19.29
N THR A 15 2.89 16.64 18.10
CA THR A 15 3.74 16.98 16.95
C THR A 15 3.06 17.97 16.00
N TYR A 16 1.76 17.81 15.74
CA TYR A 16 1.03 18.71 14.83
C TYR A 16 -0.44 18.89 15.20
N VAL A 17 -1.03 20.05 14.91
CA VAL A 17 -2.48 20.29 15.01
C VAL A 17 -3.05 20.29 13.61
N LEU A 18 -3.77 19.23 13.23
CA LEU A 18 -4.31 19.08 11.89
C LEU A 18 -5.54 19.95 11.65
N ASN A 19 -6.43 20.02 12.65
CA ASN A 19 -7.67 20.77 12.53
C ASN A 19 -8.15 21.20 13.91
N GLU A 20 -8.37 22.50 14.09
CA GLU A 20 -8.93 23.03 15.32
C GLU A 20 -10.18 23.84 14.99
N THR A 21 -11.29 23.46 15.61
CA THR A 21 -12.56 24.17 15.53
C THR A 21 -13.00 24.59 16.93
N LYS A 22 -14.08 25.38 17.00
CA LYS A 22 -14.73 25.69 18.27
C LYS A 22 -15.10 24.44 19.07
N ASN A 23 -15.43 23.32 18.40
CA ASN A 23 -16.04 22.16 19.06
C ASN A 23 -15.08 20.99 19.28
N PHE A 24 -14.04 20.86 18.48
CA PHE A 24 -13.05 19.79 18.60
C PHE A 24 -11.69 20.22 18.06
N LYS A 25 -10.64 19.52 18.49
CA LYS A 25 -9.27 19.64 18.01
C LYS A 25 -8.77 18.26 17.60
N VAL A 26 -8.29 18.14 16.38
CA VAL A 26 -7.57 16.97 15.86
C VAL A 26 -6.09 17.28 15.93
N SER A 27 -5.32 16.37 16.52
CA SER A 27 -3.87 16.52 16.63
C SER A 27 -3.17 15.22 16.32
N GLN A 28 -2.01 15.34 15.71
CA GLN A 28 -1.05 14.25 15.59
C GLN A 28 -0.10 14.32 16.79
N ILE A 29 0.11 13.17 17.41
CA ILE A 29 1.06 13.01 18.52
C ILE A 29 2.04 11.90 18.17
N THR A 30 3.21 11.93 18.79
CA THR A 30 4.19 10.83 18.78
C THR A 30 4.38 10.34 20.21
N CYS A 31 4.49 9.03 20.39
CA CYS A 31 4.97 8.47 21.65
C CYS A 31 6.48 8.68 21.73
N ASP A 32 6.98 9.29 22.82
CA ASP A 32 8.40 9.63 22.96
C ASP A 32 9.32 8.39 22.99
N GLU A 33 8.79 7.21 23.33
CA GLU A 33 9.58 5.96 23.48
C GLU A 33 9.56 5.05 22.24
N THR A 34 8.60 5.20 21.31
CA THR A 34 8.39 4.21 20.23
C THR A 34 8.31 4.80 18.83
N ASP A 35 8.42 6.12 18.65
CA ASP A 35 8.20 6.83 17.37
C ASP A 35 6.82 6.56 16.72
N ASN A 36 5.93 5.84 17.41
CA ASN A 36 4.59 5.56 16.94
C ASN A 36 3.79 6.86 16.89
N LYS A 37 3.18 7.11 15.74
CA LYS A 37 2.33 8.27 15.48
C LYS A 37 0.88 7.90 15.76
N TYR A 38 0.18 8.77 16.47
CA TYR A 38 -1.22 8.59 16.81
C TYR A 38 -2.02 9.83 16.42
N PHE A 39 -3.28 9.61 16.08
CA PHE A 39 -4.26 10.68 15.92
C PHE A 39 -5.11 10.77 17.17
N ILE A 40 -5.19 12.00 17.70
CA ILE A 40 -6.05 12.35 18.80
C ILE A 40 -7.22 13.19 18.31
N PHE A 41 -8.43 12.83 18.75
CA PHE A 41 -9.61 13.69 18.67
C PHE A 41 -9.97 14.22 20.06
N CYS A 42 -9.80 15.52 20.29
CA CYS A 42 -10.17 16.20 21.53
C CYS A 42 -11.49 16.96 21.35
N PHE A 43 -12.46 16.80 22.25
CA PHE A 43 -13.78 17.43 22.15
C PHE A 43 -13.90 18.67 23.07
N LYS A 44 -13.63 19.86 22.52
CA LYS A 44 -13.39 21.12 23.26
C LYS A 44 -14.61 21.79 23.93
N ASN A 45 -15.83 21.47 23.50
CA ASN A 45 -17.04 22.20 23.94
C ASN A 45 -18.25 21.32 24.26
N GLN A 46 -18.03 20.08 24.69
CA GLN A 46 -19.13 19.18 25.08
C GLN A 46 -19.65 19.47 26.49
N LYS A 47 -20.20 20.68 26.69
CA LYS A 47 -20.93 21.03 27.92
C LYS A 47 -22.17 20.15 28.03
N GLY A 48 -22.15 19.17 28.94
CA GLY A 48 -23.33 18.37 29.31
C GLY A 48 -23.34 16.92 28.86
N ILE A 49 -22.31 16.43 28.15
CA ILE A 49 -22.16 14.98 27.92
C ILE A 49 -21.54 14.37 29.17
N THR A 50 -22.29 13.53 29.87
CA THR A 50 -21.79 12.79 31.04
C THR A 50 -20.77 11.73 30.61
N LYS A 51 -19.85 11.37 31.51
CA LYS A 51 -18.89 10.28 31.30
C LYS A 51 -19.57 9.01 30.79
N ASP A 52 -20.67 8.60 31.41
CA ASP A 52 -21.41 7.40 31.02
C ASP A 52 -21.97 7.49 29.60
N ARG A 53 -22.47 8.68 29.20
CA ARG A 53 -22.99 8.89 27.85
C ARG A 53 -21.88 8.89 26.79
N PHE A 54 -20.70 9.41 27.12
CA PHE A 54 -19.53 9.36 26.24
C PHE A 54 -19.06 7.92 26.06
N VAL A 55 -18.83 7.20 27.17
CA VAL A 55 -18.39 5.79 27.16
C VAL A 55 -19.38 4.90 26.42
N ASN A 56 -20.69 5.05 26.66
CA ASN A 56 -21.72 4.27 25.96
C ASN A 56 -21.73 4.57 24.44
N SER A 57 -21.55 5.82 24.05
CA SER A 57 -21.47 6.19 22.62
C SER A 57 -20.26 5.55 21.94
N ILE A 58 -19.09 5.56 22.60
CA ILE A 58 -17.89 4.89 22.09
C ILE A 58 -18.08 3.37 22.03
N GLY A 59 -18.68 2.77 23.06
CA GLY A 59 -18.99 1.33 23.09
C GLY A 59 -19.85 0.91 21.90
N LYS A 60 -20.89 1.69 21.55
CA LYS A 60 -21.71 1.42 20.37
C LYS A 60 -20.94 1.51 19.06
N VAL A 61 -20.04 2.50 18.93
CA VAL A 61 -19.16 2.61 17.75
C VAL A 61 -18.25 1.38 17.65
N LEU A 62 -17.68 0.93 18.76
CA LEU A 62 -16.82 -0.26 18.82
C LEU A 62 -17.55 -1.58 18.53
N ASP A 63 -18.76 -1.76 19.05
CA ASP A 63 -19.59 -2.94 18.78
C ASP A 63 -19.97 -3.05 17.30
N ILE A 64 -20.11 -1.89 16.63
CA ILE A 64 -20.34 -1.79 15.19
C ILE A 64 -19.05 -2.09 14.41
N THR A 65 -17.89 -1.56 14.83
CA THR A 65 -16.61 -1.79 14.14
C THR A 65 -16.13 -3.22 14.25
N ASN A 66 -16.36 -3.90 15.37
CA ASN A 66 -15.84 -5.25 15.60
C ASN A 66 -16.64 -6.37 14.92
N ASN A 67 -17.89 -6.11 14.52
CA ASN A 67 -18.78 -7.20 14.08
C ASN A 67 -19.15 -7.19 12.60
N ASN A 68 -18.97 -6.10 11.83
CA ASN A 68 -19.50 -6.06 10.46
C ASN A 68 -18.71 -5.25 9.42
N TYR A 69 -17.65 -4.51 9.77
CA TYR A 69 -16.96 -3.66 8.79
C TYR A 69 -15.44 -3.56 9.02
N PRO A 70 -14.60 -3.69 7.97
CA PRO A 70 -13.19 -3.37 8.05
C PRO A 70 -13.05 -1.83 8.11
N LEU A 71 -12.70 -1.30 9.28
CA LEU A 71 -12.36 0.11 9.42
C LEU A 71 -10.84 0.28 9.47
N PHE A 72 -10.35 1.19 8.64
CA PHE A 72 -8.94 1.53 8.41
C PHE A 72 -8.23 2.19 9.62
N LEU A 73 -8.88 2.27 10.78
CA LEU A 73 -8.36 2.84 12.02
C LEU A 73 -8.81 2.02 13.23
N GLN A 74 -7.86 1.54 14.02
CA GLN A 74 -8.14 0.89 15.29
C GLN A 74 -8.21 1.96 16.40
N ILE A 75 -9.34 2.06 17.09
CA ILE A 75 -9.42 2.84 18.34
C ILE A 75 -8.58 2.08 19.37
N VAL A 76 -7.45 2.66 19.76
CA VAL A 76 -6.54 2.04 20.72
C VAL A 76 -6.82 2.49 22.16
N GLY A 77 -7.55 3.60 22.32
CA GLY A 77 -7.96 4.10 23.62
C GLY A 77 -8.87 5.32 23.55
N PHE A 78 -9.40 5.71 24.70
CA PHE A 78 -10.08 6.99 24.91
C PHE A 78 -9.89 7.45 26.36
N GLU A 79 -10.02 8.75 26.61
CA GLU A 79 -9.90 9.37 27.93
C GLU A 79 -10.95 10.48 28.05
N TYR A 80 -11.87 10.39 29.02
CA TYR A 80 -12.98 11.36 29.11
C TYR A 80 -12.53 12.73 29.63
N ASN A 81 -11.48 12.77 30.46
CA ASN A 81 -10.92 14.01 30.99
C ASN A 81 -9.39 14.02 30.84
N ASN A 82 -8.96 14.16 29.59
CA ASN A 82 -7.54 14.13 29.24
C ASN A 82 -6.75 15.23 29.93
N GLN A 83 -5.74 14.88 30.71
CA GLN A 83 -5.00 15.84 31.54
C GLN A 83 -4.25 16.89 30.71
N ILE A 84 -3.86 16.57 29.48
CA ILE A 84 -3.16 17.47 28.57
C ILE A 84 -4.15 18.45 27.92
N THR A 85 -5.33 17.99 27.54
CA THR A 85 -6.27 18.77 26.72
C THR A 85 -7.48 19.29 27.48
N ASN A 86 -7.71 18.84 28.72
CA ASN A 86 -8.91 19.07 29.53
C ASN A 86 -10.22 18.74 28.78
N CYS A 87 -10.18 17.80 27.85
CA CYS A 87 -11.30 17.44 26.99
C CYS A 87 -11.44 15.91 26.90
N PRO A 88 -12.66 15.40 26.63
CA PRO A 88 -12.83 14.02 26.16
C PRO A 88 -11.97 13.81 24.90
N THR A 89 -11.33 12.66 24.83
CA THR A 89 -10.25 12.40 23.90
C THR A 89 -10.30 10.95 23.40
N ILE A 90 -10.14 10.71 22.09
CA ILE A 90 -10.05 9.37 21.50
C ILE A 90 -8.71 9.22 20.78
N PHE A 91 -8.05 8.07 20.95
CA PHE A 91 -6.75 7.75 20.39
C PHE A 91 -6.89 6.70 19.27
N TYR A 92 -6.25 7.00 18.14
CA TYR A 92 -6.13 6.12 16.99
C TYR A 92 -4.64 5.91 16.67
N GLU A 93 -4.23 4.67 16.43
CA GLU A 93 -2.87 4.34 16.01
C GLU A 93 -2.73 4.44 14.49
N TYR A 94 -1.70 5.14 13.95
CA TYR A 94 -1.50 5.16 12.50
C TYR A 94 -0.13 5.60 11.95
N SER A 95 0.23 5.04 10.78
CA SER A 95 1.40 5.42 9.96
C SER A 95 1.04 6.20 8.67
N ASP A 96 1.40 7.49 8.65
CA ASP A 96 1.41 8.42 7.49
C ASP A 96 0.04 8.71 6.83
N ILE A 97 -0.55 9.86 7.20
CA ILE A 97 -1.80 10.40 6.65
C ILE A 97 -1.55 11.82 6.14
N ARG A 98 -2.11 12.13 4.96
CA ARG A 98 -2.19 13.51 4.43
C ARG A 98 -3.64 13.96 4.35
N SER A 99 -3.91 15.23 4.59
CA SER A 99 -5.27 15.75 4.37
C SER A 99 -5.59 15.71 2.87
N LEU A 100 -6.84 15.42 2.51
CA LEU A 100 -7.25 15.44 1.10
C LEU A 100 -7.04 16.83 0.48
N GLN A 101 -7.20 17.90 1.26
CA GLN A 101 -6.91 19.27 0.81
C GLN A 101 -5.44 19.49 0.44
N GLU A 102 -4.50 18.90 1.18
CA GLU A 102 -3.07 19.02 0.85
C GLU A 102 -2.70 18.23 -0.41
N ILE A 103 -3.31 17.06 -0.62
CA ILE A 103 -3.10 16.27 -1.84
C ILE A 103 -3.63 17.03 -3.05
N VAL A 104 -4.87 17.53 -2.94
CA VAL A 104 -5.52 18.35 -3.96
C VAL A 104 -4.71 19.63 -4.24
N ALA A 105 -4.29 20.37 -3.20
CA ALA A 105 -3.54 21.61 -3.36
C ALA A 105 -2.11 21.42 -3.91
N LYS A 106 -1.55 20.22 -3.82
CA LYS A 106 -0.24 19.88 -4.40
C LYS A 106 -0.35 19.36 -5.82
N ASN A 107 -1.54 19.31 -6.41
CA ASN A 107 -1.84 18.63 -7.68
C ASN A 107 -1.25 17.20 -7.71
N GLU A 108 -1.20 16.52 -6.55
CA GLU A 108 -0.82 15.12 -6.52
C GLU A 108 -1.99 14.34 -7.17
N LEU A 109 -1.74 13.77 -8.36
CA LEU A 109 -2.72 13.06 -9.18
C LEU A 109 -3.55 12.09 -8.31
N ILE A 110 -4.78 12.46 -8.02
CA ILE A 110 -5.75 11.55 -7.40
C ILE A 110 -6.18 10.61 -8.50
N GLU A 111 -5.56 9.42 -8.56
CA GLU A 111 -5.96 8.35 -9.47
C GLU A 111 -7.49 8.15 -9.42
N GLN A 112 -8.10 7.90 -10.57
CA GLN A 112 -9.56 7.70 -10.71
C GLN A 112 -10.10 6.67 -9.68
N GLY A 113 -9.29 5.66 -9.33
CA GLY A 113 -9.61 4.68 -8.30
C GLY A 113 -9.74 5.28 -6.89
N CYS A 114 -8.91 6.26 -6.52
CA CYS A 114 -8.99 6.94 -5.22
C CYS A 114 -10.22 7.86 -5.16
N GLN A 115 -10.56 8.56 -6.25
CA GLN A 115 -11.79 9.36 -6.34
C GLN A 115 -13.04 8.50 -6.14
N PHE A 116 -13.10 7.35 -6.82
CA PHE A 116 -14.20 6.41 -6.68
C PHE A 116 -14.30 5.86 -5.25
N LYS A 117 -13.17 5.52 -4.62
CA LYS A 117 -13.13 5.11 -3.20
C LYS A 117 -13.66 6.20 -2.27
N ILE A 118 -13.28 7.47 -2.48
CA ILE A 118 -13.77 8.61 -1.68
C ILE A 118 -15.29 8.74 -1.84
N ILE A 119 -15.79 8.79 -3.08
CA ILE A 119 -17.22 8.96 -3.37
C ILE A 119 -18.03 7.81 -2.76
N SER A 120 -17.58 6.58 -2.98
CA SER A 120 -18.23 5.37 -2.46
C SER A 120 -18.23 5.33 -0.94
N GLY A 121 -17.10 5.71 -0.31
CA GLY A 121 -16.96 5.78 1.14
C GLY A 121 -17.89 6.81 1.78
N VAL A 122 -18.00 8.03 1.21
CA VAL A 122 -18.92 9.05 1.72
C VAL A 122 -20.38 8.62 1.53
N ALA A 123 -20.74 8.10 0.36
CA ALA A 123 -22.09 7.64 0.07
C ALA A 123 -22.51 6.51 1.02
N PHE A 124 -21.61 5.55 1.27
CA PHE A 124 -21.82 4.48 2.22
C PHE A 124 -21.98 5.00 3.65
N LEU A 125 -21.09 5.88 4.10
CA LEU A 125 -21.14 6.47 5.44
C LEU A 125 -22.46 7.20 5.69
N ILE A 126 -22.91 8.02 4.74
CA ILE A 126 -24.19 8.74 4.84
C ILE A 126 -25.37 7.77 4.91
N LYS A 127 -25.41 6.79 4.01
CA LYS A 127 -26.45 5.75 4.03
C LYS A 127 -26.48 5.04 5.39
N PHE A 128 -25.32 4.62 5.88
CA PHE A 128 -25.18 3.96 7.17
C PHE A 128 -25.74 4.81 8.32
N LEU A 129 -25.33 6.09 8.39
CA LEU A 129 -25.74 7.00 9.45
C LEU A 129 -27.24 7.30 9.41
N ILE A 130 -27.81 7.48 8.20
CA ILE A 130 -29.26 7.64 7.99
C ILE A 130 -30.01 6.38 8.44
N THR A 131 -29.57 5.20 8.01
CA THR A 131 -30.20 3.91 8.36
C THR A 131 -30.26 3.70 9.88
N HIS A 132 -29.21 4.11 10.60
CA HIS A 132 -29.12 3.92 12.05
C HIS A 132 -29.59 5.12 12.87
N LYS A 133 -30.16 6.16 12.23
CA LYS A 133 -30.63 7.40 12.87
C LYS A 133 -29.57 8.05 13.75
N LEU A 134 -28.31 7.97 13.33
CA LEU A 134 -27.20 8.61 14.01
C LEU A 134 -27.12 10.08 13.58
N PRO A 135 -27.01 11.05 14.52
CA PRO A 135 -26.85 12.45 14.16
C PRO A 135 -25.54 12.66 13.40
N VAL A 136 -25.58 13.47 12.34
CA VAL A 136 -24.46 13.67 11.41
C VAL A 136 -24.17 15.15 11.25
N GLY A 137 -23.02 15.60 11.75
CA GLY A 137 -22.49 16.92 11.47
C GLY A 137 -22.08 17.09 9.99
N PRO A 138 -21.95 18.33 9.51
CA PRO A 138 -21.57 18.59 8.13
C PRO A 138 -20.19 17.98 7.81
N LEU A 139 -20.13 17.23 6.71
CA LEU A 139 -18.90 16.65 6.15
C LEU A 139 -18.24 17.68 5.22
N SER A 140 -16.94 17.89 5.38
CA SER A 140 -16.15 18.74 4.47
C SER A 140 -14.88 18.02 4.04
N PHE A 141 -14.16 18.55 3.04
CA PHE A 141 -12.85 18.00 2.64
C PHE A 141 -11.84 17.95 3.78
N LYS A 142 -11.96 18.83 4.79
CA LYS A 142 -11.11 18.82 5.99
C LYS A 142 -11.35 17.60 6.89
N ASN A 143 -12.44 16.89 6.64
CA ASN A 143 -12.83 15.66 7.31
C ASN A 143 -12.41 14.43 6.50
N ILE A 144 -11.76 14.59 5.34
CA ILE A 144 -11.32 13.47 4.51
C ILE A 144 -9.81 13.48 4.46
N TYR A 145 -9.24 12.36 4.81
CA TYR A 145 -7.80 12.13 4.84
C TYR A 145 -7.47 10.93 4.00
N ILE A 146 -6.31 10.90 3.38
CA ILE A 146 -5.89 9.77 2.55
C ILE A 146 -4.65 9.15 3.18
N ASN A 147 -4.69 7.85 3.37
CA ASN A 147 -3.53 7.11 3.86
C ASN A 147 -2.55 6.75 2.74
N LYS A 148 -1.39 6.19 3.10
CA LYS A 148 -0.39 5.67 2.15
C LYS A 148 -0.92 4.69 1.09
N ASN A 149 -2.02 3.98 1.39
CA ASN A 149 -2.65 3.01 0.48
C ASN A 149 -3.71 3.65 -0.44
N LYS A 150 -3.82 4.99 -0.42
CA LYS A 150 -4.84 5.77 -1.14
C LYS A 150 -6.28 5.45 -0.72
N ASP A 151 -6.47 4.96 0.50
CA ASP A 151 -7.79 4.73 1.07
C ASP A 151 -8.26 5.96 1.85
N PRO A 152 -9.52 6.39 1.65
CA PRO A 152 -10.07 7.54 2.33
C PRO A 152 -10.47 7.22 3.77
N ILE A 153 -10.07 8.13 4.66
CA ILE A 153 -10.33 8.12 6.09
C ILE A 153 -11.21 9.32 6.41
N PHE A 154 -12.42 9.06 6.90
CA PHE A 154 -13.38 10.09 7.26
C PHE A 154 -13.26 10.43 8.75
N MET A 155 -12.74 11.62 9.05
CA MET A 155 -12.46 12.10 10.39
C MET A 155 -13.51 13.11 10.86
N GLY A 156 -14.25 12.72 11.91
CA GLY A 156 -15.12 13.61 12.68
C GLY A 156 -16.45 13.90 12.00
N VAL A 157 -17.45 13.05 12.29
CA VAL A 157 -18.86 13.39 12.11
C VAL A 157 -19.37 13.87 13.46
N HIS A 158 -19.79 15.12 13.56
CA HIS A 158 -20.35 15.68 14.79
C HIS A 158 -21.66 14.93 15.14
N PHE A 159 -21.94 14.63 16.41
CA PHE A 159 -23.16 13.92 16.85
C PHE A 159 -24.17 14.87 17.53
N ASP A 160 -24.23 16.13 17.08
CA ASP A 160 -25.25 17.06 17.52
C ASP A 160 -26.49 16.98 16.61
N ASP A 161 -27.66 17.42 17.09
CA ASP A 161 -28.98 17.38 16.44
C ASP A 161 -29.03 18.06 15.05
N TYR A 162 -28.40 17.43 14.06
CA TYR A 162 -28.36 17.85 12.66
C TYR A 162 -29.32 17.03 11.82
N SER A 163 -29.94 17.68 10.83
CA SER A 163 -30.93 17.04 9.95
C SER A 163 -30.25 16.29 8.80
N ALA A 164 -30.89 15.21 8.32
CA ALA A 164 -30.42 14.45 7.15
C ALA A 164 -30.16 15.33 5.90
N ASN A 165 -30.90 16.44 5.77
CA ASN A 165 -30.75 17.41 4.68
C ASN A 165 -29.37 18.08 4.69
N GLN A 166 -28.79 18.36 5.86
CA GLN A 166 -27.48 19.01 5.97
C GLN A 166 -26.32 18.05 5.67
N ALA A 167 -26.49 16.76 6.00
CA ALA A 167 -25.56 15.70 5.58
C ALA A 167 -25.58 15.53 4.05
N SER A 168 -26.77 15.58 3.45
CA SER A 168 -26.94 15.54 1.99
C SER A 168 -26.29 16.74 1.30
N ASP A 169 -26.49 17.96 1.82
CA ASP A 169 -25.85 19.18 1.27
C ASP A 169 -24.31 19.10 1.34
N SER A 170 -23.78 18.57 2.45
CA SER A 170 -22.34 18.33 2.63
C SER A 170 -21.78 17.34 1.60
N PHE A 171 -22.53 16.28 1.30
CA PHE A 171 -22.16 15.31 0.26
C PHE A 171 -22.12 15.93 -1.13
N CYS A 172 -23.16 16.69 -1.48
CA CYS A 172 -23.23 17.39 -2.76
C CYS A 172 -22.02 18.33 -2.92
N LYS A 173 -21.61 19.05 -1.87
CA LYS A 173 -20.43 19.91 -1.90
C LYS A 173 -19.11 19.14 -2.11
N ILE A 174 -18.99 17.96 -1.50
CA ILE A 174 -17.81 17.08 -1.71
C ILE A 174 -17.78 16.56 -3.14
N LEU A 175 -18.90 16.08 -3.65
CA LEU A 175 -19.04 15.60 -5.03
C LEU A 175 -18.72 16.69 -6.05
N ILE A 176 -19.37 17.86 -5.92
CA ILE A 176 -19.18 18.98 -6.84
C ILE A 176 -17.71 19.34 -6.96
N LYS A 177 -17.00 19.43 -5.82
CA LYS A 177 -15.59 19.81 -5.83
C LYS A 177 -14.65 18.70 -6.33
N LEU A 178 -14.91 17.42 -6.03
CA LEU A 178 -14.15 16.31 -6.62
C LEU A 178 -14.34 16.25 -8.14
N CYS A 179 -15.54 16.54 -8.63
CA CYS A 179 -15.85 16.54 -10.05
C CYS A 179 -15.37 17.81 -10.77
N SER A 180 -15.37 18.98 -10.12
CA SER A 180 -14.95 20.23 -10.74
C SER A 180 -13.45 20.30 -11.00
N GLU A 181 -12.62 19.72 -10.13
CA GLU A 181 -11.16 19.75 -10.31
C GLU A 181 -10.67 18.75 -11.38
N VAL A 182 -11.49 17.76 -11.74
CA VAL A 182 -11.25 16.89 -12.92
C VAL A 182 -11.52 17.64 -14.24
N LEU A 183 -12.43 18.62 -14.22
CA LEU A 183 -12.80 19.38 -15.40
C LEU A 183 -11.75 20.45 -15.78
N ASP A 184 -10.96 20.95 -14.83
CA ASP A 184 -9.90 21.93 -15.12
C ASP A 184 -8.64 21.29 -15.75
N GLU A 185 -8.29 20.04 -15.41
CA GLU A 185 -7.11 19.37 -15.99
C GLU A 185 -7.38 18.65 -17.32
N SER A 186 -8.62 18.18 -17.53
CA SER A 186 -9.01 17.54 -18.80
C SER A 186 -9.09 18.51 -20.00
N PHE A 187 -9.02 19.82 -19.76
CA PHE A 187 -8.96 20.84 -20.81
C PHE A 187 -7.57 21.01 -21.45
N ASN A 188 -6.48 20.59 -20.77
CA ASN A 188 -5.11 20.86 -21.22
C ASN A 188 -4.39 19.65 -21.85
N SER A 189 -4.95 18.45 -21.75
CA SER A 189 -4.46 17.28 -22.48
C SER A 189 -5.62 16.49 -23.05
N ILE A 190 -5.92 16.70 -24.34
CA ILE A 190 -6.38 15.71 -25.35
C ILE A 190 -6.91 16.50 -26.55
N ASN A 191 -6.12 16.50 -27.63
CA ASN A 191 -6.66 16.58 -28.98
C ASN A 191 -6.98 15.14 -29.41
N SER A 192 -8.19 14.95 -29.93
CA SER A 192 -8.77 13.74 -30.55
C SER A 192 -9.13 12.54 -29.65
N SER A 193 -10.20 12.66 -28.86
CA SER A 193 -11.44 11.86 -29.02
C SER A 193 -12.56 12.44 -28.13
N TYR A 194 -13.65 12.85 -28.75
CA TYR A 194 -14.90 13.36 -28.14
C TYR A 194 -15.95 12.23 -28.25
N ASP A 195 -16.88 11.92 -27.35
CA ASP A 195 -17.25 12.49 -26.05
C ASP A 195 -18.35 11.59 -25.41
N GLU A 196 -18.03 10.74 -24.41
CA GLU A 196 -19.04 9.90 -23.71
C GLU A 196 -19.05 10.12 -22.19
N ASN A 197 -17.89 10.43 -21.59
CA ASN A 197 -17.77 10.71 -20.16
C ASN A 197 -18.25 12.13 -19.78
N TYR A 198 -18.11 13.12 -20.69
CA TYR A 198 -18.58 14.50 -20.46
C TYR A 198 -20.11 14.59 -20.43
N CYS A 199 -20.80 13.74 -21.21
CA CYS A 199 -22.26 13.70 -21.25
C CYS A 199 -22.82 13.07 -19.95
N PHE A 200 -22.18 12.01 -19.44
CA PHE A 200 -22.54 11.37 -18.17
C PHE A 200 -22.43 12.34 -16.98
N VAL A 201 -21.32 13.06 -16.86
CA VAL A 201 -21.08 13.99 -15.73
C VAL A 201 -22.02 15.22 -15.81
N ASN A 202 -22.22 15.80 -17.00
CA ASN A 202 -23.14 16.93 -17.17
C ASN A 202 -24.62 16.55 -16.97
N GLN A 203 -25.01 15.31 -17.28
CA GLN A 203 -26.38 14.84 -17.08
C GLN A 203 -26.67 14.54 -15.61
N VAL A 204 -25.70 14.01 -14.86
CA VAL A 204 -25.78 13.89 -13.39
C VAL A 204 -25.79 15.26 -12.73
N TYR A 205 -24.95 16.19 -13.20
CA TYR A 205 -24.90 17.58 -12.70
C TYR A 205 -26.22 18.33 -12.95
N SER A 206 -26.80 18.25 -14.14
CA SER A 206 -28.07 18.89 -14.50
C SER A 206 -29.27 18.32 -13.74
N GLN A 207 -29.30 17.00 -13.50
CA GLN A 207 -30.37 16.36 -12.74
C GLN A 207 -30.24 16.57 -11.23
N MET A 208 -29.04 16.72 -10.69
CA MET A 208 -28.84 17.11 -9.29
C MET A 208 -29.20 18.58 -9.06
N HIS A 209 -28.95 19.47 -10.02
CA HIS A 209 -29.30 20.88 -9.92
C HIS A 209 -30.82 21.14 -9.94
N SER A 210 -31.60 20.34 -10.69
CA SER A 210 -33.06 20.46 -10.71
C SER A 210 -33.77 19.89 -9.47
N ILE A 211 -33.08 19.07 -8.67
CA ILE A 211 -33.60 18.50 -7.41
C ILE A 211 -33.43 19.49 -6.23
N LEU A 212 -32.57 20.50 -6.37
CA LEU A 212 -32.15 21.39 -5.27
C LEU A 212 -32.78 22.79 -5.28
N GLU A 213 -33.55 23.17 -6.31
CA GLU A 213 -34.31 24.42 -6.27
C GLU A 213 -35.63 24.24 -5.49
N PRO A 214 -35.91 25.07 -4.47
CA PRO A 214 -37.23 25.08 -3.83
C PRO A 214 -38.24 25.81 -4.73
N ASP A 215 -39.46 25.27 -4.83
CA ASP A 215 -40.59 25.93 -5.48
C ASP A 215 -40.87 27.28 -4.81
N HIS A 216 -40.48 28.37 -5.47
CA HIS A 216 -40.96 29.71 -5.13
C HIS A 216 -42.28 29.96 -5.85
N GLU A 217 -43.39 29.62 -5.19
CA GLU A 217 -44.70 30.15 -5.55
C GLU A 217 -44.96 31.52 -4.87
N ASN A 218 -45.68 32.34 -5.62
CA ASN A 218 -46.02 33.74 -5.41
C ASN A 218 -46.69 34.04 -4.06
N ASP A 219 -46.28 35.18 -3.46
CA ASP A 219 -47.18 36.00 -2.64
C ASP A 219 -46.94 37.49 -2.99
N ASN A 220 -47.89 38.06 -3.72
CA ASN A 220 -48.13 39.49 -3.82
C ASN A 220 -49.48 39.74 -3.12
N GLU A 221 -49.53 40.62 -2.11
CA GLU A 221 -50.42 41.80 -2.06
C GLU A 221 -50.56 42.42 -0.64
N ASN A 222 -50.65 43.76 -0.66
CA ASN A 222 -51.10 44.72 0.37
C ASN A 222 -50.09 45.07 1.47
N GLU A 223 -49.80 46.34 1.77
CA GLU A 223 -50.74 47.46 1.97
C GLU A 223 -50.05 48.84 1.88
N ASN A 224 -50.87 49.86 1.63
CA ASN A 224 -50.55 51.28 1.37
C ASN A 224 -50.21 52.13 2.62
N ASP A 225 -49.74 53.36 2.32
CA ASP A 225 -49.81 54.61 3.10
C ASP A 225 -48.77 54.91 4.20
N ARG A 226 -47.80 55.80 3.90
CA ARG A 226 -47.85 57.23 4.29
C ARG A 226 -46.61 58.03 3.86
N GLU A 227 -46.91 59.30 3.57
CA GLU A 227 -46.08 60.36 3.01
C GLU A 227 -44.95 60.90 3.91
N SER A 228 -44.01 61.57 3.22
CA SER A 228 -43.42 62.88 3.50
C SER A 228 -41.97 62.98 4.05
N ASP A 229 -41.17 63.60 3.18
CA ASP A 229 -40.20 64.68 3.42
C ASP A 229 -38.80 64.44 4.02
N LYS A 230 -37.83 64.57 3.08
CA LYS A 230 -36.73 65.56 3.02
C LYS A 230 -35.44 65.40 3.85
N GLU A 231 -34.37 65.53 3.05
CA GLU A 231 -33.12 66.30 3.27
C GLU A 231 -32.02 65.74 4.19
N ASN A 232 -30.96 65.28 3.51
CA ASN A 232 -29.57 65.74 3.56
C ASN A 232 -28.83 65.97 4.89
N GLU A 233 -27.59 65.45 4.83
CA GLU A 233 -26.33 65.98 5.39
C GLU A 233 -25.95 65.69 6.86
N ASN A 234 -24.85 64.94 6.92
CA ASN A 234 -23.61 65.22 7.65
C ASN A 234 -23.52 65.06 9.18
N ASP A 235 -22.39 64.45 9.50
CA ASP A 235 -21.47 64.68 10.59
C ASP A 235 -21.77 64.16 12.01
N ASP A 236 -20.81 63.33 12.40
CA ASP A 236 -20.03 63.42 13.63
C ASP A 236 -20.61 62.96 14.96
N GLU A 237 -19.93 61.92 15.44
CA GLU A 237 -19.24 61.87 16.72
C GLU A 237 -20.02 62.21 18.02
N LYS A 238 -19.82 61.24 18.91
CA LYS A 238 -19.42 61.42 20.32
C LYS A 238 -20.51 61.46 21.38
N ASP A 239 -20.32 60.43 22.20
CA ASP A 239 -20.11 60.52 23.64
C ASP A 239 -21.34 60.63 24.54
N CYS A 240 -21.53 59.49 25.21
CA CYS A 240 -21.29 59.36 26.65
C CYS A 240 -21.98 60.40 27.54
N ARG A 241 -22.87 59.90 28.38
CA ARG A 241 -22.68 59.89 29.85
C ARG A 241 -23.83 59.09 30.46
N LYS A 242 -23.54 57.97 31.12
CA LYS A 242 -22.90 57.82 32.44
C LYS A 242 -23.91 57.98 33.58
N ASN A 243 -23.62 57.16 34.59
CA ASN A 243 -24.04 57.23 35.99
C ASN A 243 -25.37 56.55 36.26
N SER A 244 -25.49 55.70 37.27
CA SER A 244 -24.58 55.26 38.34
C SER A 244 -25.41 54.22 39.12
N GLU A 245 -24.82 53.11 39.57
CA GLU A 245 -24.61 52.82 41.01
C GLU A 245 -25.93 52.95 41.82
N ASP A 246 -26.48 51.94 42.50
CA ASP A 246 -25.80 51.05 43.43
C ASP A 246 -26.78 50.01 44.00
N ASP A 247 -26.21 48.86 44.36
CA ASP A 247 -26.43 48.10 45.60
C ASP A 247 -27.82 47.61 46.08
N SER A 248 -27.84 46.26 46.15
CA SER A 248 -28.01 45.47 47.38
C SER A 248 -29.34 44.73 47.61
N ASN A 249 -29.15 43.41 47.74
CA ASN A 249 -29.71 42.48 48.72
C ASN A 249 -31.21 42.48 49.03
N GLY A 250 -31.84 41.30 48.90
CA GLY A 250 -33.02 41.00 49.71
C GLY A 250 -33.90 39.82 49.29
N ASN A 251 -33.42 38.60 49.53
CA ASN A 251 -34.19 37.43 49.99
C ASN A 251 -35.73 37.56 50.17
N LYS A 252 -36.51 36.70 49.49
CA LYS A 252 -37.41 35.64 50.06
C LYS A 252 -38.57 35.23 49.14
N THR A 253 -38.59 33.94 48.83
CA THR A 253 -39.73 32.98 48.79
C THR A 253 -41.17 33.52 48.68
N SER A 254 -41.93 33.03 47.69
CA SER A 254 -43.14 32.20 47.92
C SER A 254 -43.73 31.61 46.62
N ASN A 255 -44.34 30.43 46.78
CA ASN A 255 -44.93 29.55 45.78
C ASN A 255 -46.15 30.13 45.03
N HIS A 256 -46.31 29.81 43.73
CA HIS A 256 -47.57 29.23 43.25
C HIS A 256 -47.50 28.53 41.88
N LYS A 257 -48.14 27.36 41.82
CA LYS A 257 -48.33 26.43 40.70
C LYS A 257 -49.06 27.06 39.51
N LYS A 258 -48.71 26.65 38.28
CA LYS A 258 -49.66 26.21 37.23
C LYS A 258 -48.91 25.55 36.05
N GLY A 259 -49.40 24.39 35.63
CA GLY A 259 -48.75 23.51 34.66
C GLY A 259 -48.96 23.86 33.18
N LYS A 260 -48.17 23.20 32.33
CA LYS A 260 -48.33 23.03 30.87
C LYS A 260 -47.70 21.66 30.53
N LYS A 261 -48.51 20.63 30.29
CA LYS A 261 -48.84 20.06 28.96
C LYS A 261 -47.61 19.81 28.08
N ASN A 262 -47.16 18.55 28.07
CA ASN A 262 -46.33 17.95 27.03
C ASN A 262 -47.15 17.85 25.74
N THR A 263 -46.59 18.33 24.63
CA THR A 263 -46.97 17.97 23.26
C THR A 263 -45.79 17.25 22.65
N GLU A 264 -45.90 15.92 22.54
CA GLU A 264 -45.06 15.10 21.67
C GLU A 264 -45.30 15.54 20.22
N LYS A 265 -44.25 16.01 19.55
CA LYS A 265 -44.25 16.13 18.09
C LYS A 265 -43.93 14.76 17.51
N ASN A 266 -44.95 14.10 16.95
CA ASN A 266 -44.75 13.02 16.00
C ASN A 266 -43.95 13.56 14.81
N ILE A 267 -42.77 12.99 14.59
CA ILE A 267 -41.97 13.20 13.38
C ILE A 267 -42.61 12.37 12.27
N ASP A 268 -42.91 13.07 11.19
CA ASP A 268 -43.72 12.62 10.07
C ASP A 268 -43.05 11.49 9.27
N VAL A 269 -43.70 10.33 9.24
CA VAL A 269 -43.26 9.11 8.55
C VAL A 269 -43.37 9.28 7.02
N GLN A 270 -44.08 10.30 6.51
CA GLN A 270 -44.28 10.53 5.08
C GLN A 270 -43.05 11.05 4.32
N ASN A 271 -42.13 11.78 4.99
CA ASN A 271 -40.93 12.30 4.32
C ASN A 271 -39.87 11.21 4.06
N PHE A 272 -39.93 10.09 4.80
CA PHE A 272 -38.94 9.02 4.69
C PHE A 272 -39.24 8.07 3.52
N SER A 273 -40.51 7.75 3.26
CA SER A 273 -40.89 6.91 2.11
C SER A 273 -40.64 7.63 0.78
N HIS A 274 -40.80 8.95 0.74
CA HIS A 274 -40.54 9.75 -0.45
C HIS A 274 -39.04 9.82 -0.83
N PHE A 275 -38.15 9.69 0.15
CA PHE A 275 -36.71 9.63 -0.06
C PHE A 275 -36.24 8.26 -0.56
N GLU A 276 -36.77 7.16 0.00
CA GLU A 276 -36.49 5.80 -0.50
C GLU A 276 -37.03 5.61 -1.93
N GLU A 277 -38.20 6.17 -2.24
CA GLU A 277 -38.76 6.16 -3.60
C GLU A 277 -37.90 6.95 -4.61
N LYS A 278 -37.27 8.05 -4.18
CA LYS A 278 -36.36 8.85 -5.01
C LYS A 278 -35.03 8.12 -5.27
N ILE A 279 -34.46 7.44 -4.28
CA ILE A 279 -33.25 6.62 -4.48
C ILE A 279 -33.53 5.37 -5.32
N ALA A 280 -34.67 4.71 -5.13
CA ALA A 280 -35.09 3.59 -5.96
C ALA A 280 -35.30 4.02 -7.43
N LYS A 281 -35.88 5.20 -7.67
CA LYS A 281 -36.01 5.78 -9.03
C LYS A 281 -34.67 6.08 -9.67
N ILE A 282 -33.67 6.55 -8.92
CA ILE A 282 -32.30 6.77 -9.43
C ILE A 282 -31.65 5.45 -9.85
N ILE A 283 -31.84 4.38 -9.07
CA ILE A 283 -31.30 3.04 -9.36
C ILE A 283 -32.03 2.39 -10.56
N ASP A 284 -33.35 2.51 -10.66
CA ASP A 284 -34.14 2.01 -11.80
C ASP A 284 -33.86 2.76 -13.11
N VAL A 285 -33.56 4.06 -13.03
CA VAL A 285 -33.14 4.88 -14.19
C VAL A 285 -31.75 4.47 -14.66
N ALA A 286 -30.82 4.18 -13.75
CA ALA A 286 -29.49 3.67 -14.09
C ALA A 286 -29.52 2.30 -14.78
N VAL A 287 -30.46 1.42 -14.40
CA VAL A 287 -30.58 0.07 -14.97
C VAL A 287 -31.45 0.04 -16.25
N SER A 288 -32.43 0.94 -16.42
CA SER A 288 -33.33 0.94 -17.59
C SER A 288 -32.79 1.69 -18.82
N ILE A 289 -31.78 2.55 -18.66
CA ILE A 289 -31.21 3.34 -19.75
C ILE A 289 -30.28 2.50 -20.65
N ASP A 290 -29.69 1.43 -20.13
CA ASP A 290 -28.80 0.53 -20.89
C ASP A 290 -29.54 -0.26 -21.99
N LEU A 291 -30.83 -0.59 -21.77
CA LEU A 291 -31.65 -1.34 -22.73
C LEU A 291 -32.44 -0.46 -23.71
N ARG A 292 -32.80 0.77 -23.34
CA ARG A 292 -33.57 1.67 -24.22
C ARG A 292 -32.70 2.40 -25.25
N LYS A 293 -31.41 2.62 -24.98
CA LYS A 293 -30.48 3.27 -25.93
C LYS A 293 -30.10 2.34 -27.10
N ILE A 294 -30.06 1.03 -26.89
CA ILE A 294 -29.81 0.05 -27.97
C ILE A 294 -31.03 -0.08 -28.90
N ILE A 295 -32.25 0.06 -28.38
CA ILE A 295 -33.48 -0.06 -29.17
C ILE A 295 -33.83 1.24 -29.93
N ARG A 296 -33.48 2.42 -29.39
CA ARG A 296 -33.80 3.72 -30.00
C ARG A 296 -32.81 4.17 -31.09
N ASN A 297 -31.55 3.71 -31.03
CA ASN A 297 -30.54 4.03 -32.05
C ASN A 297 -30.68 3.24 -33.35
N LEU A 298 -31.66 2.34 -33.46
CA LEU A 298 -31.96 1.59 -34.69
C LEU A 298 -33.22 2.09 -35.45
N SER A 299 -33.93 3.13 -34.98
CA SER A 299 -35.22 3.52 -35.58
C SER A 299 -35.41 4.99 -35.99
N GLU A 300 -34.48 5.92 -35.74
CA GLU A 300 -34.71 7.36 -36.02
C GLU A 300 -33.50 8.08 -36.62
N TYR A 301 -32.97 7.59 -37.74
CA TYR A 301 -32.08 8.38 -38.61
C TYR A 301 -32.52 8.19 -40.06
N ASP A 302 -33.44 9.04 -40.54
CA ASP A 302 -33.55 9.24 -42.00
C ASP A 302 -34.30 10.49 -42.53
N ASN A 303 -34.61 11.58 -41.79
CA ASN A 303 -35.42 12.65 -42.46
C ASN A 303 -35.20 14.17 -42.27
N ASP A 304 -34.48 14.77 -41.31
CA ASP A 304 -34.60 16.25 -41.12
C ASP A 304 -33.31 17.08 -40.92
N VAL A 305 -32.23 16.81 -41.67
CA VAL A 305 -31.00 17.65 -41.64
C VAL A 305 -30.84 18.60 -42.86
N SER A 306 -31.82 18.68 -43.76
CA SER A 306 -31.64 19.45 -45.01
C SER A 306 -32.15 20.91 -45.02
N ILE A 307 -32.56 21.51 -43.89
CA ILE A 307 -33.22 22.86 -43.93
C ILE A 307 -32.42 24.00 -43.28
N MET A 308 -31.41 23.77 -42.44
CA MET A 308 -30.60 24.86 -41.86
C MET A 308 -29.21 24.99 -42.48
N ASN A 309 -29.16 25.13 -43.81
CA ASN A 309 -27.90 25.49 -44.48
C ASN A 309 -28.11 26.36 -45.73
N SER A 310 -28.98 27.38 -45.64
CA SER A 310 -29.16 28.37 -46.72
C SER A 310 -29.07 29.83 -46.26
N SER A 311 -27.86 30.36 -46.46
CA SER A 311 -27.53 31.75 -46.81
C SER A 311 -27.44 32.81 -45.71
N ILE A 312 -26.21 33.31 -45.55
CA ILE A 312 -25.80 34.56 -44.87
C ILE A 312 -26.69 35.77 -45.25
N GLN A 313 -27.33 35.74 -46.42
CA GLN A 313 -28.26 36.80 -46.85
C GLN A 313 -29.48 36.91 -45.94
N ASN A 314 -29.89 35.84 -45.26
CA ASN A 314 -31.00 35.88 -44.30
C ASN A 314 -30.64 36.61 -43.00
N VAL A 315 -29.36 36.58 -42.59
CA VAL A 315 -28.85 37.33 -41.44
C VAL A 315 -28.67 38.81 -41.82
N GLU A 316 -28.18 39.11 -43.02
CA GLU A 316 -28.08 40.49 -43.52
C GLU A 316 -29.46 41.15 -43.74
N LEU A 317 -30.47 40.40 -44.20
CA LEU A 317 -31.85 40.87 -44.32
C LEU A 317 -32.50 41.14 -42.96
N PHE A 318 -32.21 40.32 -41.95
CA PHE A 318 -32.69 40.52 -40.59
C PHE A 318 -32.03 41.74 -39.93
N LEU A 319 -30.71 41.91 -40.11
CA LEU A 319 -29.98 43.07 -39.61
C LEU A 319 -30.39 44.36 -40.33
N SER A 320 -30.55 44.35 -41.66
CA SER A 320 -30.95 45.56 -42.40
C SER A 320 -32.36 46.03 -42.02
N LYS A 321 -33.26 45.10 -41.70
CA LYS A 321 -34.62 45.39 -41.23
C LYS A 321 -34.62 45.99 -39.81
N ILE A 322 -33.74 45.54 -38.92
CA ILE A 322 -33.53 46.15 -37.60
C ILE A 322 -32.90 47.55 -37.71
N PHE A 323 -31.98 47.75 -38.66
CA PHE A 323 -31.30 49.02 -38.89
C PHE A 323 -32.15 50.09 -39.60
N THR A 324 -33.11 49.70 -40.43
CA THR A 324 -33.99 50.65 -41.13
C THR A 324 -35.19 51.11 -40.30
N GLU A 325 -35.60 50.35 -39.27
CA GLU A 325 -36.87 50.61 -38.57
C GLU A 325 -36.75 51.08 -37.11
N SER A 326 -35.57 51.07 -36.44
CA SER A 326 -35.60 51.34 -34.97
C SER A 326 -34.41 52.00 -34.26
N LEU A 327 -33.33 52.40 -34.94
CA LEU A 327 -32.20 53.01 -34.22
C LEU A 327 -31.95 54.45 -34.69
N SER A 328 -32.15 55.40 -33.77
CA SER A 328 -31.71 56.78 -33.99
C SER A 328 -30.19 56.82 -34.25
N GLU A 329 -29.73 57.78 -35.05
CA GLU A 329 -28.29 58.00 -35.34
C GLU A 329 -27.44 58.10 -34.04
N GLN A 330 -28.04 58.57 -32.95
CA GLN A 330 -27.43 58.61 -31.62
C GLN A 330 -27.18 57.21 -31.02
N SER A 331 -28.08 56.26 -31.23
CA SER A 331 -27.94 54.88 -30.74
C SER A 331 -26.80 54.14 -31.47
N LEU A 332 -26.66 54.38 -32.77
CA LEU A 332 -25.53 53.88 -33.58
C LEU A 332 -24.19 54.42 -33.08
N LEU A 333 -24.11 55.72 -32.79
CA LEU A 333 -22.88 56.33 -32.26
C LEU A 333 -22.54 55.81 -30.84
N GLN A 334 -23.54 55.55 -30.00
CA GLN A 334 -23.34 54.94 -28.68
C GLN A 334 -22.80 53.50 -28.80
N LEU A 335 -23.37 52.70 -29.70
CA LEU A 335 -22.88 51.34 -29.98
C LEU A 335 -21.44 51.35 -30.50
N TYR A 336 -21.11 52.28 -31.41
CA TYR A 336 -19.76 52.44 -31.93
C TYR A 336 -18.75 52.83 -30.83
N ARG A 337 -19.13 53.76 -29.93
CA ARG A 337 -18.31 54.13 -28.77
C ARG A 337 -18.09 52.94 -27.82
N LYS A 338 -19.16 52.20 -27.53
CA LYS A 338 -19.09 51.01 -26.67
C LYS A 338 -18.22 49.91 -27.28
N SER A 339 -18.34 49.67 -28.59
CA SER A 339 -17.49 48.74 -29.34
C SER A 339 -16.02 49.14 -29.28
N ASN A 340 -15.69 50.43 -29.50
CA ASN A 340 -14.31 50.91 -29.38
C ASN A 340 -13.76 50.80 -27.95
N GLN A 341 -14.59 51.02 -26.93
CA GLN A 341 -14.19 50.83 -25.54
C GLN A 341 -13.90 49.35 -25.24
N GLN A 342 -14.74 48.44 -25.74
CA GLN A 342 -14.52 47.00 -25.63
C GLN A 342 -13.23 46.58 -26.35
N GLN A 343 -12.93 47.14 -27.52
CA GLN A 343 -11.68 46.84 -28.24
C GLN A 343 -10.44 47.27 -27.43
N ARG A 344 -10.49 48.39 -26.71
CA ARG A 344 -9.38 48.81 -25.83
C ARG A 344 -9.19 47.84 -24.66
N GLN A 345 -10.29 47.43 -24.02
CA GLN A 345 -10.26 46.43 -22.95
C GLN A 345 -9.70 45.09 -23.43
N ILE A 346 -10.07 44.67 -24.65
CA ILE A 346 -9.52 43.45 -25.28
C ILE A 346 -8.00 43.58 -25.44
N ASN A 347 -7.51 44.70 -25.94
CA ASN A 347 -6.06 44.89 -26.15
C ASN A 347 -5.27 44.91 -24.82
N GLU A 348 -5.82 45.54 -23.76
CA GLU A 348 -5.23 45.52 -22.41
C GLU A 348 -5.20 44.09 -21.83
N LEU A 349 -6.29 43.34 -22.02
CA LEU A 349 -6.38 41.95 -21.58
C LEU A 349 -5.39 41.06 -22.35
N SER A 350 -5.26 41.23 -23.67
CA SER A 350 -4.28 40.52 -24.48
C SER A 350 -2.85 40.77 -24.01
N SER A 351 -2.48 42.01 -23.70
CA SER A 351 -1.16 42.32 -23.14
C SER A 351 -0.95 41.68 -21.77
N THR A 352 -1.98 41.62 -20.93
CA THR A 352 -1.91 40.95 -19.62
C THR A 352 -1.72 39.44 -19.78
N ILE A 353 -2.41 38.81 -20.73
CA ILE A 353 -2.26 37.39 -21.05
C ILE A 353 -0.84 37.09 -21.55
N GLU A 354 -0.26 37.93 -22.40
CA GLU A 354 1.13 37.77 -22.87
C GLU A 354 2.13 37.81 -21.71
N ASN A 355 1.98 38.76 -20.79
CA ASN A 355 2.84 38.85 -19.61
C ASN A 355 2.71 37.62 -18.69
N LEU A 356 1.48 37.17 -18.41
CA LEU A 356 1.23 35.96 -17.61
C LEU A 356 1.79 34.71 -18.27
N THR A 357 1.74 34.63 -19.61
CA THR A 357 2.30 33.51 -20.36
C THR A 357 3.82 33.45 -20.22
N GLU A 358 4.50 34.60 -20.20
CA GLU A 358 5.95 34.67 -19.99
C GLU A 358 6.33 34.31 -18.54
N GLU A 359 5.59 34.79 -17.53
CA GLU A 359 5.79 34.39 -16.13
C GLU A 359 5.60 32.88 -15.93
N LEU A 360 4.59 32.27 -16.56
CA LEU A 360 4.38 30.82 -16.55
C LEU A 360 5.55 30.06 -17.19
N ARG A 361 6.16 30.62 -18.24
CA ARG A 361 7.34 30.04 -18.88
C ARG A 361 8.55 30.06 -17.96
N GLU A 362 8.78 31.16 -17.25
CA GLU A 362 9.85 31.27 -16.26
C GLU A 362 9.64 30.31 -15.07
N MET A 363 8.41 30.23 -14.56
CA MET A 363 8.07 29.33 -13.45
C MET A 363 8.29 27.85 -13.84
N SER A 364 7.94 27.47 -15.08
CA SER A 364 8.17 26.12 -15.59
C SER A 364 9.66 25.75 -15.64
N GLN A 365 10.53 26.71 -16.00
CA GLN A 365 11.98 26.49 -15.97
C GLN A 365 12.52 26.31 -14.54
N ILE A 366 11.95 27.01 -13.55
CA ILE A 366 12.30 26.86 -12.14
C ILE A 366 11.89 25.48 -11.63
N ILE A 367 10.68 25.02 -11.96
CA ILE A 367 10.18 23.68 -11.59
C ILE A 367 11.12 22.59 -12.11
N PHE A 368 11.53 22.67 -13.37
CA PHE A 368 12.47 21.70 -13.95
C PHE A 368 13.82 21.66 -13.23
N LYS A 369 14.36 22.83 -12.85
CA LYS A 369 15.60 22.92 -12.06
C LYS A 369 15.43 22.32 -10.66
N LEU A 370 14.30 22.56 -10.00
CA LEU A 370 14.01 22.00 -8.67
C LEU A 370 13.90 20.47 -8.71
N GLN A 371 13.24 19.91 -9.73
CA GLN A 371 13.15 18.46 -9.92
C GLN A 371 14.53 17.82 -10.13
N ASN A 372 15.40 18.45 -10.93
CA ASN A 372 16.75 17.95 -11.13
C ASN A 372 17.58 17.98 -9.83
N ASN A 373 17.48 19.07 -9.06
CA ASN A 373 18.16 19.18 -7.76
C ASN A 373 17.63 18.13 -6.76
N GLN A 374 16.33 17.85 -6.75
CA GLN A 374 15.73 16.82 -5.91
C GLN A 374 16.31 15.43 -6.21
N ASN A 375 16.46 15.08 -7.49
CA ASN A 375 17.08 13.81 -7.89
C ASN A 375 18.55 13.71 -7.43
N GLN A 376 19.30 14.81 -7.54
CA GLN A 376 20.69 14.85 -7.05
C GLN A 376 20.77 14.69 -5.52
N ILE A 377 19.86 15.32 -4.76
CA ILE A 377 19.79 15.16 -3.30
C ILE A 377 19.49 13.71 -2.92
N GLN A 378 18.58 13.04 -3.64
CA GLN A 378 18.28 11.62 -3.41
C GLN A 378 19.51 10.73 -3.65
N GLU A 379 20.26 10.98 -4.72
CA GLU A 379 21.49 10.23 -5.02
C GLU A 379 22.57 10.42 -3.95
N VAL A 380 22.77 11.66 -3.48
CA VAL A 380 23.72 11.96 -2.39
C VAL A 380 23.27 11.33 -1.07
N THR A 381 21.97 11.37 -0.77
CA THR A 381 21.41 10.76 0.45
C THR A 381 21.64 9.26 0.46
N LYS A 382 21.43 8.58 -0.68
CA LYS A 382 21.71 7.15 -0.83
C LYS A 382 23.18 6.83 -0.53
N LYS A 383 24.10 7.58 -1.16
CA LYS A 383 25.56 7.40 -0.94
C LYS A 383 25.97 7.64 0.52
N ALA A 384 25.32 8.56 1.23
CA ALA A 384 25.59 8.82 2.64
C ALA A 384 25.14 7.66 3.54
N ILE A 385 23.99 7.06 3.26
CA ILE A 385 23.49 5.86 3.96
C ILE A 385 24.44 4.68 3.73
N ASP A 386 24.80 4.41 2.47
CA ASP A 386 25.73 3.33 2.12
C ASP A 386 27.09 3.48 2.84
N LEU A 387 27.57 4.72 2.99
CA LEU A 387 28.80 5.02 3.72
C LEU A 387 28.68 4.77 5.23
N ASP A 388 27.58 5.17 5.86
CA ASP A 388 27.33 4.95 7.29
C ASP A 388 27.26 3.45 7.61
N GLU A 389 26.57 2.66 6.78
CA GLU A 389 26.51 1.20 6.91
C GLU A 389 27.91 0.56 6.78
N ASN A 390 28.70 1.00 5.80
CA ASN A 390 30.07 0.52 5.61
C ASN A 390 30.97 0.82 6.82
N VAL A 391 30.84 2.02 7.42
CA VAL A 391 31.58 2.42 8.62
C VAL A 391 31.17 1.57 9.82
N LYS A 392 29.86 1.38 10.05
CA LYS A 392 29.34 0.53 11.14
C LYS A 392 29.83 -0.91 11.02
N GLN A 393 29.79 -1.47 9.81
CA GLN A 393 30.29 -2.81 9.53
C GLN A 393 31.79 -2.94 9.86
N LYS A 394 32.62 -2.01 9.40
CA LYS A 394 34.06 -1.99 9.72
C LYS A 394 34.35 -1.86 11.21
N LEU A 395 33.58 -1.03 11.93
CA LEU A 395 33.70 -0.90 13.39
C LEU A 395 33.32 -2.20 14.12
N SER A 396 32.29 -2.91 13.65
CA SER A 396 31.89 -4.21 14.22
C SER A 396 32.98 -5.27 14.07
N ILE A 397 33.62 -5.31 12.89
CA ILE A 397 34.78 -6.17 12.62
C ILE A 397 35.94 -5.81 13.55
N LEU A 398 36.24 -4.52 13.72
CA LEU A 398 37.34 -4.08 14.59
C LEU A 398 37.09 -4.49 16.06
N LYS A 399 35.85 -4.35 16.55
CA LYS A 399 35.48 -4.77 17.91
C LYS A 399 35.66 -6.27 18.11
N SER A 400 35.16 -7.09 17.18
CA SER A 400 35.27 -8.56 17.25
C SER A 400 36.72 -9.07 17.10
N LEU A 401 37.58 -8.32 16.41
CA LEU A 401 39.02 -8.62 16.35
C LEU A 401 39.77 -8.35 17.65
N ILE A 402 39.34 -7.34 18.41
CA ILE A 402 40.03 -6.91 19.66
C ILE A 402 39.58 -7.74 20.86
N ASP A 403 38.30 -8.15 20.90
CA ASP A 403 37.74 -8.87 22.03
C ASP A 403 37.89 -10.41 21.88
N PRO A 404 38.68 -11.07 22.75
CA PRO A 404 38.85 -12.53 22.71
C PRO A 404 37.56 -13.31 22.91
N ILE A 405 36.55 -12.73 23.58
CA ILE A 405 35.28 -13.41 23.87
C ILE A 405 34.47 -13.68 22.58
N HIS A 406 34.66 -12.83 21.57
CA HIS A 406 33.92 -12.89 20.31
C HIS A 406 34.66 -13.68 19.22
N ARG A 407 35.69 -14.44 19.59
CA ARG A 407 36.58 -15.12 18.67
C ARG A 407 36.55 -16.64 18.89
N ILE A 408 36.12 -17.37 17.87
CA ILE A 408 36.15 -18.84 17.84
C ILE A 408 37.18 -19.29 16.82
N GLU A 409 38.19 -20.02 17.26
CA GLU A 409 39.23 -20.57 16.38
C GLU A 409 38.95 -22.05 16.06
N ILE A 410 38.87 -22.36 14.78
CA ILE A 410 38.61 -23.69 14.25
C ILE A 410 39.77 -24.05 13.31
N PRO A 411 40.77 -24.79 13.79
CA PRO A 411 41.97 -25.11 13.02
C PRO A 411 41.63 -26.02 11.84
N LEU A 412 42.40 -25.90 10.76
CA LEU A 412 42.28 -26.74 9.57
C LEU A 412 42.46 -28.22 9.94
N ASP A 413 41.48 -29.05 9.57
CA ASP A 413 41.46 -30.47 9.95
C ASP A 413 40.76 -31.33 8.88
N ASN A 414 41.16 -32.60 8.78
CA ASN A 414 40.63 -33.54 7.80
C ASN A 414 39.37 -34.31 8.24
N SER A 415 39.06 -34.27 9.53
CA SER A 415 38.03 -35.09 10.18
C SER A 415 37.06 -34.27 11.04
N ARG A 416 37.51 -33.13 11.59
CA ARG A 416 36.70 -32.25 12.43
C ARG A 416 35.81 -31.34 11.60
N ASN A 417 34.80 -30.77 12.27
CA ASN A 417 33.91 -29.77 11.71
C ASN A 417 34.65 -28.45 11.46
N GLY A 418 34.38 -27.80 10.33
CA GLY A 418 34.80 -26.42 10.09
C GLY A 418 33.77 -25.42 10.63
N ILE A 419 33.89 -24.16 10.23
CA ILE A 419 33.04 -23.05 10.67
C ILE A 419 31.58 -23.27 10.25
N PHE A 420 31.32 -23.72 9.01
CA PHE A 420 29.94 -23.92 8.57
C PHE A 420 29.25 -25.03 9.36
N ALA A 421 29.93 -26.16 9.56
CA ALA A 421 29.42 -27.23 10.40
C ALA A 421 29.27 -26.79 11.87
N TYR A 422 30.19 -25.98 12.40
CA TYR A 422 30.08 -25.43 13.75
C TYR A 422 28.79 -24.58 13.90
N LEU A 423 28.55 -23.63 13.00
CA LEU A 423 27.38 -22.76 13.07
C LEU A 423 26.08 -23.56 12.95
N ILE A 424 25.98 -24.44 11.95
CA ILE A 424 24.78 -25.26 11.73
C ILE A 424 24.47 -26.15 12.94
N ASN A 425 25.49 -26.68 13.63
CA ASN A 425 25.28 -27.54 14.80
C ASN A 425 24.96 -26.76 16.10
N ASN A 426 25.29 -25.48 16.17
CA ASN A 426 24.99 -24.63 17.32
C ASN A 426 23.70 -23.79 17.15
N GLN A 427 23.15 -23.76 15.94
CA GLN A 427 21.93 -23.05 15.63
C GLN A 427 20.74 -23.63 16.42
N THR A 428 20.02 -22.78 17.15
CA THR A 428 18.91 -23.19 18.04
C THR A 428 17.61 -23.43 17.27
N SER A 429 17.44 -22.79 16.11
CA SER A 429 16.26 -22.90 15.26
C SER A 429 16.63 -22.79 13.80
N LYS A 430 16.13 -23.68 12.94
CA LYS A 430 16.33 -23.62 11.47
C LYS A 430 15.77 -22.37 10.77
N PHE A 431 14.94 -21.61 11.48
CA PHE A 431 14.36 -20.35 11.02
C PHE A 431 15.17 -19.12 11.45
N ASP A 432 15.96 -19.23 12.51
CA ASP A 432 16.97 -18.23 12.88
C ASP A 432 18.34 -18.70 12.38
N ARG A 433 18.60 -18.44 11.09
CA ARG A 433 19.74 -19.00 10.36
C ARG A 433 21.01 -18.26 10.71
N ASP A 434 21.98 -18.95 11.31
CA ASP A 434 23.36 -18.43 11.47
C ASP A 434 24.12 -18.45 10.13
N LEU A 435 23.61 -19.24 9.18
CA LEU A 435 24.20 -19.47 7.87
C LEU A 435 23.11 -19.62 6.81
N VAL A 436 23.26 -18.89 5.70
CA VAL A 436 22.33 -18.90 4.56
C VAL A 436 23.07 -19.37 3.30
N PRO A 437 22.87 -20.64 2.89
CA PRO A 437 23.46 -21.18 1.67
C PRO A 437 22.57 -20.89 0.44
N SER A 438 23.19 -20.66 -0.72
CA SER A 438 22.50 -20.49 -2.00
C SER A 438 23.37 -20.94 -3.17
N GLN A 439 22.79 -21.11 -4.36
CA GLN A 439 23.54 -21.46 -5.57
C GLN A 439 23.03 -20.72 -6.81
N SER A 440 23.89 -20.56 -7.82
CA SER A 440 23.59 -19.75 -9.00
C SER A 440 22.46 -20.28 -9.89
N SER A 441 22.17 -21.57 -9.82
CA SER A 441 21.09 -22.22 -10.57
C SER A 441 20.70 -23.55 -9.93
N GLY A 442 19.46 -23.99 -10.15
CA GLY A 442 18.94 -25.19 -9.51
C GLY A 442 18.67 -25.01 -8.02
N ASP A 443 18.74 -23.77 -7.51
CA ASP A 443 18.50 -23.45 -6.11
C ASP A 443 17.08 -23.88 -5.71
N VAL A 444 16.93 -24.61 -4.61
CA VAL A 444 15.61 -25.10 -4.20
C VAL A 444 14.68 -23.96 -3.76
N TYR A 445 15.22 -22.81 -3.33
CA TYR A 445 14.42 -21.66 -2.91
C TYR A 445 13.93 -20.81 -4.10
N CYS A 446 14.46 -21.00 -5.31
CA CYS A 446 13.98 -20.23 -6.47
C CYS A 446 12.51 -20.50 -6.82
N ILE A 447 11.96 -21.66 -6.41
CA ILE A 447 10.59 -22.06 -6.77
C ILE A 447 9.50 -21.33 -5.98
N ILE A 448 9.85 -20.62 -4.90
CA ILE A 448 8.87 -19.87 -4.13
C ILE A 448 8.81 -18.39 -4.54
N ASP A 449 9.80 -17.91 -5.30
CA ASP A 449 9.87 -16.54 -5.81
C ASP A 449 9.31 -16.45 -7.24
N GLU A 450 8.16 -15.77 -7.37
CA GLU A 450 7.47 -15.60 -8.66
C GLU A 450 8.26 -14.79 -9.69
N ASN A 451 9.20 -13.97 -9.23
CA ASN A 451 10.04 -13.13 -10.08
C ASN A 451 11.34 -13.84 -10.50
N ASN A 452 11.62 -15.02 -9.94
CA ASN A 452 12.81 -15.78 -10.27
C ASN A 452 12.64 -16.54 -11.60
N PRO A 453 13.49 -16.31 -12.62
CA PRO A 453 13.42 -17.05 -13.87
C PRO A 453 14.00 -18.48 -13.76
N GLY A 454 14.57 -18.82 -12.60
CA GLY A 454 15.19 -20.10 -12.31
C GLY A 454 14.21 -21.27 -12.24
N ASN A 455 14.75 -22.45 -11.99
CA ASN A 455 13.98 -23.65 -11.70
C ASN A 455 14.79 -24.57 -10.79
N PHE A 456 14.09 -25.33 -9.96
CA PHE A 456 14.67 -26.46 -9.25
C PHE A 456 14.63 -27.70 -10.15
N SER A 457 15.68 -28.54 -10.08
CA SER A 457 15.71 -29.86 -10.69
C SER A 457 16.03 -30.89 -9.63
N SER A 458 15.25 -31.97 -9.54
CA SER A 458 15.59 -33.12 -8.68
C SER A 458 16.73 -33.96 -9.27
N GLY A 459 17.11 -35.01 -8.54
CA GLY A 459 17.91 -36.12 -9.08
C GLY A 459 17.11 -36.98 -10.07
N SER A 460 17.69 -38.11 -10.46
CA SER A 460 17.12 -39.04 -11.44
C SER A 460 16.52 -40.30 -10.82
N GLY A 461 16.12 -40.25 -9.54
CA GLY A 461 15.45 -41.36 -8.87
C GLY A 461 13.99 -41.52 -9.30
N ASP A 462 13.46 -42.73 -9.14
CA ASP A 462 12.05 -43.03 -9.38
C ASP A 462 11.15 -42.27 -8.38
N TYR A 463 11.65 -42.04 -7.17
CA TYR A 463 11.01 -41.23 -6.13
C TYR A 463 11.90 -40.03 -5.78
N GLU A 464 11.39 -38.83 -6.01
CA GLU A 464 12.04 -37.56 -5.68
C GLU A 464 11.01 -36.62 -5.06
N TRP A 465 11.43 -35.71 -4.20
CA TRP A 465 10.54 -34.80 -3.49
C TRP A 465 11.19 -33.46 -3.16
N VAL A 466 10.34 -32.46 -2.90
CA VAL A 466 10.67 -31.17 -2.26
C VAL A 466 9.71 -30.97 -1.09
N GLN A 467 10.24 -30.59 0.07
CA GLN A 467 9.49 -30.40 1.31
C GLN A 467 9.63 -28.97 1.80
N PHE A 468 8.51 -28.42 2.25
CA PHE A 468 8.35 -27.09 2.81
C PHE A 468 7.97 -27.25 4.27
N GLU A 469 8.78 -26.69 5.15
CA GLU A 469 8.50 -26.66 6.57
C GLU A 469 8.39 -25.21 7.04
N PHE A 470 7.22 -24.84 7.55
CA PHE A 470 6.90 -23.48 7.93
C PHE A 470 7.23 -23.23 9.40
N LYS A 471 7.56 -21.99 9.76
CA LYS A 471 7.76 -21.63 11.17
C LYS A 471 6.48 -21.80 11.98
N GLU A 472 5.36 -21.39 11.40
CA GLU A 472 4.01 -21.54 11.95
C GLU A 472 3.16 -22.45 11.04
N PRO A 473 2.24 -23.28 11.59
CA PRO A 473 1.38 -24.12 10.78
C PRO A 473 0.50 -23.31 9.81
N ILE A 474 0.45 -23.74 8.55
CA ILE A 474 -0.32 -23.11 7.46
C ILE A 474 -1.61 -23.88 7.23
N SER A 475 -2.74 -23.18 7.13
CA SER A 475 -4.03 -23.74 6.71
C SER A 475 -4.10 -23.76 5.18
N LEU A 476 -3.75 -24.87 4.53
CA LEU A 476 -3.71 -24.98 3.08
C LEU A 476 -5.11 -25.28 2.52
N VAL A 477 -5.60 -24.46 1.60
CA VAL A 477 -6.90 -24.67 0.90
C VAL A 477 -6.74 -24.94 -0.60
N SER A 478 -5.70 -24.39 -1.21
CA SER A 478 -5.33 -24.67 -2.60
C SER A 478 -3.85 -24.43 -2.82
N PHE A 479 -3.34 -24.88 -3.97
CA PHE A 479 -1.96 -24.66 -4.35
C PHE A 479 -1.83 -24.52 -5.87
N MET A 480 -0.75 -23.87 -6.30
CA MET A 480 -0.34 -23.71 -7.69
C MET A 480 1.02 -24.37 -7.92
N ILE A 481 1.19 -25.03 -9.06
CA ILE A 481 2.50 -25.48 -9.55
C ILE A 481 2.67 -24.99 -10.99
N ARG A 482 3.84 -24.45 -11.29
CA ARG A 482 4.28 -24.11 -12.65
C ARG A 482 5.44 -25.00 -13.08
N SER A 483 5.29 -25.68 -14.21
CA SER A 483 6.33 -26.51 -14.80
C SER A 483 7.48 -25.67 -15.35
N ALA A 484 8.70 -26.21 -15.32
CA ALA A 484 9.86 -25.55 -15.93
C ALA A 484 9.89 -25.69 -17.47
N HIS A 485 11.06 -25.57 -18.09
CA HIS A 485 11.23 -25.68 -19.54
C HIS A 485 11.31 -27.13 -20.06
N ARG A 486 11.48 -28.14 -19.18
CA ARG A 486 11.50 -29.58 -19.51
C ARG A 486 11.25 -30.42 -18.24
N ALA A 487 11.24 -31.75 -18.38
CA ALA A 487 11.10 -32.69 -17.26
C ALA A 487 9.82 -32.49 -16.45
N PHE A 488 8.70 -32.40 -17.17
CA PHE A 488 7.38 -32.06 -16.66
C PHE A 488 6.78 -33.15 -15.78
N LEU A 489 6.32 -32.79 -14.59
CA LEU A 489 5.65 -33.70 -13.66
C LEU A 489 4.48 -34.45 -14.33
N LYS A 490 4.49 -35.78 -14.18
CA LYS A 490 3.50 -36.70 -14.77
C LYS A 490 2.64 -37.38 -13.72
N THR A 491 3.27 -38.05 -12.76
CA THR A 491 2.61 -38.68 -11.61
C THR A 491 3.24 -38.11 -10.34
N TRP A 492 2.42 -37.59 -9.45
CA TRP A 492 2.90 -36.86 -8.27
C TRP A 492 1.84 -36.75 -7.17
N ASN A 493 2.29 -36.48 -5.95
CA ASN A 493 1.47 -36.24 -4.77
C ASN A 493 1.80 -34.89 -4.13
N LEU A 494 0.82 -34.29 -3.47
CA LEU A 494 1.05 -33.32 -2.41
C LEU A 494 0.60 -33.95 -1.09
N VAL A 495 1.51 -34.06 -0.13
CA VAL A 495 1.26 -34.62 1.19
C VAL A 495 1.55 -33.60 2.28
N ALA A 496 0.89 -33.73 3.42
CA ALA A 496 1.20 -33.01 4.65
C ALA A 496 1.56 -34.01 5.76
N TYR A 497 2.20 -33.53 6.82
CA TYR A 497 2.49 -34.32 8.01
C TYR A 497 1.73 -33.76 9.20
N ASP A 498 1.07 -34.63 9.96
CA ASP A 498 0.43 -34.27 11.22
C ASP A 498 1.47 -34.11 12.36
N ASP A 499 1.00 -33.74 13.56
CA ASP A 499 1.84 -33.55 14.75
C ASP A 499 2.55 -34.84 15.22
N HIS A 500 2.18 -35.99 14.66
CA HIS A 500 2.77 -37.30 14.94
C HIS A 500 3.62 -37.82 13.77
N GLU A 501 3.96 -36.95 12.81
CA GLU A 501 4.69 -37.29 11.59
C GLU A 501 3.99 -38.32 10.69
N ASN A 502 2.67 -38.53 10.85
CA ASN A 502 1.92 -39.36 9.92
C ASN A 502 1.67 -38.59 8.62
N GLU A 503 1.85 -39.29 7.51
CA GLU A 503 1.61 -38.74 6.18
C GLU A 503 0.11 -38.66 5.87
N ILE A 504 -0.33 -37.48 5.41
CA ILE A 504 -1.69 -37.18 4.99
C ILE A 504 -1.65 -36.76 3.52
N ILE A 505 -2.24 -37.58 2.65
CA ILE A 505 -2.32 -37.28 1.22
C ILE A 505 -3.38 -36.20 1.00
N LEU A 506 -2.95 -35.02 0.55
CA LEU A 506 -3.84 -33.90 0.22
C LEU A 506 -4.28 -33.93 -1.24
N TYR A 507 -3.36 -34.34 -2.12
CA TYR A 507 -3.62 -34.51 -3.55
C TYR A 507 -2.76 -35.64 -4.11
N GLN A 508 -3.33 -36.43 -5.00
CA GLN A 508 -2.63 -37.50 -5.70
C GLN A 508 -3.12 -37.56 -7.14
N THR A 509 -2.18 -37.71 -8.07
CA THR A 509 -2.51 -37.83 -9.49
C THR A 509 -1.56 -38.75 -10.24
N LYS A 510 -2.08 -39.35 -11.31
CA LYS A 510 -1.33 -40.24 -12.20
C LYS A 510 -1.55 -39.80 -13.63
N ASP A 511 -0.46 -39.72 -14.39
CA ASP A 511 -0.46 -39.32 -15.80
C ASP A 511 -1.20 -37.99 -16.06
N ASN A 512 -1.00 -37.00 -15.17
CA ASN A 512 -1.66 -35.71 -15.21
C ASN A 512 -1.10 -34.84 -16.35
N PRO A 513 -1.91 -34.46 -17.36
CA PRO A 513 -1.43 -33.69 -18.51
C PRO A 513 -1.32 -32.18 -18.22
N SER A 514 -1.84 -31.68 -17.10
CA SER A 514 -1.92 -30.24 -16.81
C SER A 514 -0.56 -29.55 -16.75
N LEU A 515 0.48 -30.27 -16.35
CA LEU A 515 1.86 -29.76 -16.31
C LEU A 515 2.69 -30.17 -17.54
N ASN A 516 2.11 -30.89 -18.52
CA ASN A 516 2.82 -31.35 -19.72
C ASN A 516 3.04 -30.21 -20.73
N GLY A 517 4.10 -29.45 -20.52
CA GLY A 517 4.52 -28.38 -21.42
C GLY A 517 5.37 -27.36 -20.67
N LYS A 518 6.06 -26.51 -21.42
CA LYS A 518 6.88 -25.43 -20.85
C LYS A 518 5.98 -24.39 -20.17
N ASN A 519 6.32 -24.03 -18.93
CA ASN A 519 5.66 -22.97 -18.15
C ASN A 519 4.14 -23.17 -18.02
N LYS A 520 3.70 -24.43 -17.98
CA LYS A 520 2.30 -24.78 -17.75
C LYS A 520 2.01 -24.65 -16.27
N GLU A 521 0.87 -24.07 -15.97
CA GLU A 521 0.42 -23.81 -14.62
C GLU A 521 -0.84 -24.61 -14.32
N VAL A 522 -0.92 -25.15 -13.11
CA VAL A 522 -2.13 -25.77 -12.59
C VAL A 522 -2.40 -25.22 -11.20
N ILE A 523 -3.64 -24.82 -10.95
CA ILE A 523 -4.15 -24.42 -9.63
C ILE A 523 -5.17 -25.48 -9.20
N LEU A 524 -4.99 -26.05 -8.02
CA LEU A 524 -5.80 -27.14 -7.51
C LEU A 524 -6.27 -26.85 -6.10
N ASN A 525 -7.57 -27.06 -5.87
CA ASN A 525 -8.16 -26.98 -4.53
C ASN A 525 -8.00 -28.32 -3.82
N VAL A 526 -7.71 -28.27 -2.52
CA VAL A 526 -7.64 -29.44 -1.65
C VAL A 526 -8.63 -29.29 -0.51
N LYS A 527 -8.91 -30.39 0.20
CA LYS A 527 -9.61 -30.28 1.48
C LYS A 527 -8.71 -29.47 2.42
N ALA A 528 -9.26 -28.39 2.99
CA ALA A 528 -8.55 -27.53 3.92
C ALA A 528 -7.83 -28.37 4.99
N TYR A 529 -6.51 -28.16 5.12
CA TYR A 529 -5.69 -28.90 6.06
C TYR A 529 -4.62 -28.00 6.66
N LYS A 530 -4.55 -27.99 7.99
CA LYS A 530 -3.56 -27.20 8.73
C LYS A 530 -2.37 -28.08 9.10
N ALA A 531 -1.18 -27.72 8.65
CA ALA A 531 0.05 -28.44 8.95
C ALA A 531 1.27 -27.51 8.94
N GLN A 532 2.33 -27.95 9.60
CA GLN A 532 3.62 -27.25 9.54
C GLN A 532 4.49 -27.72 8.36
N THR A 533 4.30 -28.96 7.92
CA THR A 533 5.13 -29.58 6.88
C THR A 533 4.29 -30.08 5.72
N PHE A 534 4.69 -29.70 4.51
CA PHE A 534 4.10 -30.15 3.25
C PHE A 534 5.19 -30.66 2.30
N ARG A 535 4.89 -31.65 1.48
CA ARG A 535 5.85 -32.24 0.54
C ARG A 535 5.20 -32.51 -0.81
N LEU A 536 5.87 -32.04 -1.86
CA LEU A 536 5.56 -32.39 -3.24
C LEU A 536 6.43 -33.57 -3.65
N GLU A 537 5.81 -34.66 -4.09
CA GLU A 537 6.46 -35.92 -4.41
C GLU A 537 6.26 -36.29 -5.88
N LYS A 538 7.35 -36.60 -6.58
CA LYS A 538 7.33 -37.21 -7.92
C LYS A 538 7.37 -38.73 -7.79
N LEU A 539 6.55 -39.40 -8.59
CA LEU A 539 6.49 -40.86 -8.68
C LEU A 539 6.76 -41.33 -10.13
N GLY A 540 7.83 -42.08 -10.35
CA GLY A 540 8.20 -42.65 -11.66
C GLY A 540 8.65 -41.59 -12.67
N GLU A 541 8.53 -41.88 -13.96
CA GLU A 541 9.03 -41.01 -15.03
C GLU A 541 8.19 -39.73 -15.23
N ASN A 542 8.82 -38.69 -15.76
CA ASN A 542 8.18 -37.49 -16.27
C ASN A 542 7.63 -37.69 -17.70
N TRP A 543 6.99 -36.66 -18.27
CA TRP A 543 6.41 -36.73 -19.63
C TRP A 543 7.43 -36.94 -20.77
N ALA A 544 8.72 -36.74 -20.52
CA ALA A 544 9.80 -37.00 -21.48
C ALA A 544 10.45 -38.38 -21.30
N GLY A 545 9.90 -39.27 -20.44
CA GLY A 545 10.45 -40.60 -20.18
C GLY A 545 11.77 -40.58 -19.40
N THR A 546 12.03 -39.51 -18.63
CA THR A 546 13.21 -39.42 -17.75
C THR A 546 12.76 -39.29 -16.29
N ASN A 547 13.67 -39.52 -15.34
CA ASN A 547 13.34 -39.51 -13.91
C ASN A 547 13.58 -38.18 -13.21
N PHE A 548 13.84 -37.10 -13.94
CA PHE A 548 13.98 -35.77 -13.35
C PHE A 548 12.61 -35.13 -13.06
N MET A 549 12.52 -34.34 -12.00
CA MET A 549 11.45 -33.38 -11.73
C MET A 549 12.03 -31.98 -11.93
N ARG A 550 11.37 -31.12 -12.71
CA ARG A 550 11.71 -29.69 -12.72
C ARG A 550 10.49 -28.82 -12.47
N ILE A 551 10.63 -27.94 -11.49
CA ILE A 551 9.57 -27.03 -11.04
C ILE A 551 10.12 -25.62 -11.20
N GLN A 552 9.34 -24.77 -11.86
CA GLN A 552 9.66 -23.35 -11.95
C GLN A 552 9.14 -22.63 -10.72
N GLN A 553 7.88 -22.88 -10.35
CA GLN A 553 7.22 -22.17 -9.26
C GLN A 553 6.23 -23.07 -8.53
N ILE A 554 6.05 -22.80 -7.24
CA ILE A 554 4.98 -23.33 -6.40
C ILE A 554 4.42 -22.19 -5.54
N GLU A 555 3.10 -22.16 -5.37
CA GLU A 555 2.42 -21.23 -4.43
C GLU A 555 1.38 -21.98 -3.62
N PHE A 556 1.28 -21.69 -2.32
CA PHE A 556 0.26 -22.21 -1.43
C PHE A 556 -0.74 -21.11 -1.10
N TYR A 557 -2.02 -21.45 -1.07
CA TYR A 557 -3.07 -20.51 -0.69
C TYR A 557 -3.72 -20.96 0.61
N SER A 558 -3.99 -19.99 1.47
CA SER A 558 -4.60 -20.18 2.77
C SER A 558 -5.90 -19.39 2.88
N ASP A 559 -6.79 -19.85 3.75
CA ASP A 559 -7.96 -19.10 4.21
C ASP A 559 -7.62 -18.12 5.35
N ASP A 560 -6.39 -18.15 5.87
CA ASP A 560 -5.91 -17.14 6.82
C ASP A 560 -5.75 -15.78 6.12
N PRO A 561 -6.44 -14.72 6.59
CA PRO A 561 -6.38 -13.39 5.99
C PRO A 561 -4.96 -12.81 5.86
N LYS A 562 -4.01 -13.24 6.70
CA LYS A 562 -2.63 -12.74 6.62
C LYS A 562 -1.90 -13.21 5.36
N TYR A 563 -2.34 -14.30 4.74
CA TYR A 563 -1.76 -14.87 3.52
C TYR A 563 -2.58 -14.51 2.26
N LEU A 564 -3.27 -13.37 2.28
CA LEU A 564 -4.09 -12.93 1.16
C LEU A 564 -3.23 -12.74 -0.11
N GLY A 565 -3.41 -13.61 -1.08
CA GLY A 565 -2.69 -13.59 -2.36
C GLY A 565 -1.57 -14.64 -2.50
N GLY A 566 -1.24 -15.37 -1.43
CA GLY A 566 -0.26 -16.46 -1.46
C GLY A 566 0.58 -16.52 -0.19
N VAL A 567 0.85 -17.73 0.29
CA VAL A 567 1.66 -17.98 1.50
C VAL A 567 3.11 -17.60 1.23
N PHE A 568 3.71 -18.10 0.14
CA PHE A 568 5.11 -17.80 -0.15
C PHE A 568 5.30 -16.35 -0.56
N LYS A 569 4.37 -15.79 -1.35
CA LYS A 569 4.35 -14.36 -1.62
C LYS A 569 4.43 -13.51 -0.35
N THR A 570 3.58 -13.80 0.64
CA THR A 570 3.58 -13.06 1.92
C THR A 570 4.91 -13.24 2.66
N LEU A 571 5.41 -14.48 2.79
CA LEU A 571 6.68 -14.76 3.48
C LEU A 571 7.88 -14.12 2.79
N LEU A 572 7.84 -13.93 1.47
CA LEU A 572 8.87 -13.21 0.72
C LEU A 572 8.83 -11.72 0.98
N GLU A 573 7.63 -11.12 0.98
CA GLU A 573 7.44 -9.71 1.32
C GLU A 573 7.97 -9.41 2.73
N GLU A 574 7.67 -10.27 3.71
CA GLU A 574 8.18 -10.18 5.08
C GLU A 574 9.72 -10.33 5.15
N ALA A 575 10.32 -11.11 4.25
CA ALA A 575 11.75 -11.33 4.16
C ALA A 575 12.50 -10.27 3.33
N GLY A 576 11.83 -9.20 2.88
CA GLY A 576 12.43 -8.17 2.04
C GLY A 576 12.78 -8.66 0.63
N GLY A 577 12.08 -9.69 0.13
CA GLY A 577 12.26 -10.27 -1.20
C GLY A 577 13.34 -11.35 -1.31
N ASP A 578 14.02 -11.72 -0.22
CA ASP A 578 15.03 -12.80 -0.23
C ASP A 578 14.37 -14.16 0.11
N PRO A 579 14.25 -15.09 -0.85
CA PRO A 579 13.62 -16.39 -0.61
C PRO A 579 14.38 -17.24 0.42
N HIS A 580 15.69 -17.04 0.56
CA HIS A 580 16.50 -17.75 1.54
C HIS A 580 16.40 -17.15 2.96
N LYS A 581 15.65 -16.06 3.14
CA LYS A 581 15.33 -15.46 4.45
C LYS A 581 13.85 -15.55 4.81
N ALA A 582 13.01 -16.04 3.91
CA ALA A 582 11.61 -16.34 4.20
C ALA A 582 11.48 -17.36 5.34
N ASP A 583 10.42 -17.21 6.16
CA ASP A 583 10.08 -18.05 7.32
C ASP A 583 9.54 -19.46 6.91
N VAL A 584 10.17 -20.04 5.88
CA VAL A 584 10.01 -21.41 5.39
C VAL A 584 11.38 -22.05 5.20
N PHE A 585 11.53 -23.30 5.66
CA PHE A 585 12.70 -24.13 5.44
C PHE A 585 12.42 -25.17 4.36
N ILE A 586 13.18 -25.11 3.27
CA ILE A 586 12.98 -25.97 2.10
C ILE A 586 14.09 -27.01 2.01
N THR A 587 13.69 -28.28 1.92
CA THR A 587 14.60 -29.42 1.72
C THR A 587 14.15 -30.25 0.53
N SER A 588 15.03 -31.12 0.03
CA SER A 588 14.68 -31.96 -1.10
C SER A 588 15.41 -33.31 -1.09
N SER A 589 14.90 -34.19 -1.94
CA SER A 589 15.53 -35.47 -2.26
C SER A 589 16.93 -35.36 -2.86
N ASN A 590 17.33 -34.23 -3.46
CA ASN A 590 18.67 -34.02 -4.02
C ASN A 590 18.93 -32.52 -4.23
N PHE A 591 20.20 -32.12 -4.10
CA PHE A 591 20.65 -30.74 -4.34
C PHE A 591 20.09 -29.70 -3.37
N ASP A 592 19.69 -30.10 -2.15
CA ASP A 592 19.42 -29.17 -1.05
C ASP A 592 20.68 -28.83 -0.26
N PHE A 593 20.53 -27.90 0.69
CA PHE A 593 21.63 -27.39 1.50
C PHE A 593 21.77 -28.08 2.86
N GLN A 594 21.05 -29.19 3.11
CA GLN A 594 21.03 -29.79 4.46
C GLN A 594 22.37 -30.42 4.86
N ARG A 595 23.21 -30.80 3.87
CA ARG A 595 24.32 -31.74 4.11
C ARG A 595 25.68 -31.29 3.59
N PHE A 596 25.79 -30.12 2.96
CA PHE A 596 27.06 -29.70 2.33
C PHE A 596 28.21 -29.56 3.37
N HIS A 597 27.91 -29.27 4.63
CA HIS A 597 28.90 -29.18 5.70
C HIS A 597 29.31 -30.55 6.27
N LYS A 598 28.58 -31.64 5.96
CA LYS A 598 28.87 -32.98 6.48
C LYS A 598 29.97 -33.65 5.66
N LEU A 599 30.81 -34.45 6.31
CA LEU A 599 31.78 -35.29 5.63
C LEU A 599 31.10 -36.49 4.96
N SER A 600 31.45 -36.77 3.69
CA SER A 600 30.91 -37.88 2.90
C SER A 600 29.38 -37.98 2.91
N PRO A 601 28.65 -36.90 2.57
CA PRO A 601 27.22 -36.96 2.51
C PRO A 601 26.79 -37.87 1.34
N SER A 602 25.64 -38.53 1.51
CA SER A 602 25.07 -39.42 0.50
C SER A 602 24.59 -38.67 -0.75
N ARG A 603 24.49 -37.34 -0.68
CA ARG A 603 23.99 -36.45 -1.73
C ARG A 603 24.96 -35.31 -1.96
N SER A 604 24.90 -34.72 -3.14
CA SER A 604 25.72 -33.59 -3.56
C SER A 604 24.84 -32.37 -3.81
N LEU A 605 25.42 -31.18 -3.73
CA LEU A 605 24.96 -29.97 -4.40
C LEU A 605 25.23 -30.06 -5.91
N CYS A 606 24.43 -29.38 -6.72
CA CYS A 606 24.64 -29.32 -8.17
C CYS A 606 23.98 -28.05 -8.75
N THR A 607 24.74 -27.29 -9.52
CA THR A 607 24.18 -26.25 -10.40
C THR A 607 23.63 -26.85 -11.70
N LEU A 608 22.76 -26.10 -12.38
CA LEU A 608 22.24 -26.46 -13.71
C LEU A 608 23.19 -26.01 -14.82
N TYR A 609 22.86 -26.39 -16.06
CA TYR A 609 23.69 -26.18 -17.27
C TYR A 609 23.64 -24.75 -17.83
N ASP A 610 22.89 -23.86 -17.20
CA ASP A 610 22.38 -22.65 -17.86
C ASP A 610 23.13 -21.39 -17.38
N GLN A 611 24.39 -21.52 -16.90
CA GLN A 611 25.15 -20.45 -16.26
C GLN A 611 26.63 -20.45 -16.69
N ASP A 612 27.13 -19.28 -17.12
CA ASP A 612 28.51 -19.09 -17.58
C ASP A 612 29.55 -19.10 -16.43
N SER A 613 29.10 -19.06 -15.17
CA SER A 613 29.97 -19.08 -13.98
C SER A 613 29.22 -19.66 -12.78
N PRO A 614 29.10 -20.99 -12.69
CA PRO A 614 28.36 -21.63 -11.62
C PRO A 614 29.04 -21.44 -10.27
N TRP A 615 28.25 -21.07 -9.26
CA TRP A 615 28.75 -20.83 -7.91
C TRP A 615 27.85 -21.44 -6.85
N PHE A 616 28.47 -21.81 -5.73
CA PHE A 616 27.80 -22.09 -4.46
C PHE A 616 28.23 -21.02 -3.45
N GLN A 617 27.26 -20.41 -2.77
CA GLN A 617 27.46 -19.31 -1.84
C GLN A 617 27.03 -19.71 -0.43
N VAL A 618 27.72 -19.16 0.55
CA VAL A 618 27.37 -19.24 1.97
C VAL A 618 27.50 -17.86 2.59
N GLU A 619 26.41 -17.32 3.14
CA GLU A 619 26.37 -16.10 3.95
C GLU A 619 26.36 -16.47 5.45
N LEU A 620 27.18 -15.79 6.24
CA LEU A 620 27.22 -15.81 7.70
C LEU A 620 26.41 -14.62 8.19
N THR A 621 25.29 -14.87 8.87
CA THR A 621 24.32 -13.81 9.21
C THR A 621 24.67 -13.07 10.50
N LYS A 622 25.42 -13.72 11.40
CA LYS A 622 25.76 -13.21 12.75
C LYS A 622 27.26 -13.01 12.97
N GLY A 623 28.05 -12.93 11.91
CA GLY A 623 29.49 -12.79 12.06
C GLY A 623 30.28 -12.78 10.77
N PHE A 624 31.59 -12.87 10.92
CA PHE A 624 32.55 -12.89 9.82
C PHE A 624 33.54 -14.03 10.03
N ALA A 625 34.17 -14.50 8.96
CA ALA A 625 35.26 -15.47 9.07
C ALA A 625 36.54 -14.97 8.40
N ILE A 626 37.66 -15.14 9.11
CA ILE A 626 39.02 -15.12 8.56
C ILE A 626 39.36 -16.56 8.21
N VAL A 627 39.53 -16.84 6.94
CA VAL A 627 39.75 -18.17 6.39
C VAL A 627 41.25 -18.49 6.38
N HIS A 628 41.65 -19.53 7.10
CA HIS A 628 42.99 -20.13 7.07
C HIS A 628 43.07 -21.40 6.20
N GLY A 629 41.92 -21.87 5.72
CA GLY A 629 41.85 -23.03 4.85
C GLY A 629 40.42 -23.45 4.59
N TYR A 630 40.24 -24.38 3.67
CA TYR A 630 38.94 -24.98 3.40
C TYR A 630 39.09 -26.44 3.01
N ARG A 631 38.00 -27.17 3.16
CA ARG A 631 37.88 -28.58 2.79
C ARG A 631 36.74 -28.73 1.80
N ILE A 632 37.00 -29.48 0.73
CA ILE A 632 36.01 -29.82 -0.28
C ILE A 632 36.00 -31.30 -0.56
N GLN A 633 34.84 -31.83 -0.88
CA GLN A 633 34.71 -33.17 -1.45
C GLN A 633 34.02 -33.09 -2.80
N ILE A 634 34.69 -33.58 -3.85
CA ILE A 634 34.21 -33.57 -5.23
C ILE A 634 33.83 -35.00 -5.62
N LEU A 635 32.94 -35.12 -6.60
CA LEU A 635 32.56 -36.40 -7.18
C LEU A 635 33.53 -36.78 -8.30
N ASP A 636 34.07 -38.01 -8.26
CA ASP A 636 35.02 -38.49 -9.26
C ASP A 636 34.48 -38.47 -10.70
N ASN A 637 33.16 -38.63 -10.86
CA ASN A 637 32.47 -38.56 -12.14
C ASN A 637 32.06 -37.13 -12.57
N PHE A 638 32.27 -36.13 -11.71
CA PHE A 638 32.05 -34.71 -12.00
C PHE A 638 33.20 -33.89 -11.42
N PRO A 639 34.44 -34.11 -11.90
CA PRO A 639 35.61 -33.39 -11.39
C PRO A 639 35.49 -31.89 -11.65
N ILE A 640 36.14 -31.09 -10.81
CA ILE A 640 36.30 -29.65 -11.01
C ILE A 640 37.81 -29.40 -11.04
N TYR A 641 38.32 -28.94 -12.18
CA TYR A 641 39.77 -28.80 -12.39
C TYR A 641 40.30 -27.42 -12.04
N LYS A 642 39.45 -26.39 -12.07
CA LYS A 642 39.85 -25.03 -11.73
C LYS A 642 38.73 -24.31 -10.99
N TRP A 643 39.03 -23.74 -9.83
CA TRP A 643 38.04 -23.02 -9.05
C TRP A 643 38.66 -21.86 -8.28
N GLN A 644 37.78 -20.97 -7.80
CA GLN A 644 38.12 -19.89 -6.90
C GLN A 644 37.27 -19.98 -5.63
N LEU A 645 37.91 -19.72 -4.48
CA LEU A 645 37.23 -19.33 -3.25
C LEU A 645 37.35 -17.80 -3.16
N ILE A 646 36.21 -17.12 -3.11
CA ILE A 646 36.14 -15.66 -3.00
C ILE A 646 35.30 -15.25 -1.79
N GLY A 647 35.60 -14.09 -1.22
CA GLY A 647 34.92 -13.51 -0.06
C GLY A 647 34.34 -12.13 -0.34
N SER A 648 33.24 -11.78 0.31
CA SER A 648 32.61 -10.47 0.22
C SER A 648 31.89 -10.09 1.51
N ASN A 649 31.72 -8.79 1.73
CA ASN A 649 30.98 -8.20 2.84
C ASN A 649 29.74 -7.42 2.39
N ASP A 650 29.56 -7.21 1.08
CA ASP A 650 28.46 -6.45 0.47
C ASP A 650 27.76 -7.22 -0.69
N LYS A 651 28.26 -8.42 -1.03
CA LYS A 651 27.83 -9.27 -2.16
C LYS A 651 28.04 -8.66 -3.56
N GLU A 652 28.67 -7.48 -3.64
CA GLU A 652 28.97 -6.77 -4.89
C GLU A 652 30.47 -6.81 -5.20
N ASN A 653 31.29 -6.50 -4.20
CA ASN A 653 32.74 -6.49 -4.29
C ASN A 653 33.29 -7.80 -3.72
N TRP A 654 34.00 -8.56 -4.56
CA TRP A 654 34.50 -9.88 -4.23
C TRP A 654 36.01 -9.95 -4.30
N ASP A 655 36.63 -10.39 -3.21
CA ASP A 655 38.06 -10.61 -3.10
C ASP A 655 38.40 -12.09 -3.30
N VAL A 656 39.40 -12.36 -4.15
CA VAL A 656 39.90 -13.73 -4.34
C VAL A 656 40.72 -14.14 -3.11
N ILE A 657 40.21 -15.12 -2.36
CA ILE A 657 40.90 -15.72 -1.21
C ILE A 657 41.90 -16.76 -1.69
N HIS A 658 41.48 -17.62 -2.62
CA HIS A 658 42.30 -18.68 -3.19
C HIS A 658 41.86 -19.04 -4.60
N GLU A 659 42.80 -19.33 -5.49
CA GLU A 659 42.56 -19.87 -6.83
C GLU A 659 43.37 -21.15 -7.00
N VAL A 660 42.72 -22.22 -7.43
CA VAL A 660 43.36 -23.53 -7.58
C VAL A 660 43.11 -24.06 -8.99
N SER A 661 44.15 -24.66 -9.56
CA SER A 661 44.07 -25.49 -10.75
C SER A 661 44.75 -26.83 -10.46
N ILE A 662 44.02 -27.94 -10.63
CA ILE A 662 44.56 -29.30 -10.44
C ILE A 662 44.57 -30.06 -11.76
N SER A 663 45.53 -30.97 -11.91
CA SER A 663 45.53 -31.92 -13.03
C SER A 663 44.54 -33.05 -12.77
N GLN A 664 44.14 -33.77 -13.81
CA GLN A 664 43.20 -34.88 -13.69
C GLN A 664 43.71 -36.00 -12.77
N ASN A 665 45.02 -36.21 -12.69
CA ASN A 665 45.61 -37.28 -11.88
C ASN A 665 45.67 -36.94 -10.39
N ASP A 666 45.48 -35.67 -10.03
CA ASP A 666 45.63 -35.17 -8.65
C ASP A 666 44.27 -34.98 -7.94
N CYS A 667 43.16 -35.26 -8.64
CA CYS A 667 41.82 -35.10 -8.09
C CYS A 667 41.51 -36.25 -7.12
N SER A 668 41.81 -36.05 -5.84
CA SER A 668 41.28 -36.90 -4.77
C SER A 668 39.84 -36.51 -4.45
N SER A 669 39.05 -37.46 -3.92
CA SER A 669 37.64 -37.21 -3.62
C SER A 669 37.46 -36.19 -2.50
N LEU A 670 38.36 -36.14 -1.50
CA LEU A 670 38.38 -35.18 -0.39
C LEU A 670 39.71 -34.42 -0.38
N MET A 671 39.65 -33.11 -0.57
CA MET A 671 40.81 -32.23 -0.63
C MET A 671 40.75 -31.14 0.44
N ILE A 672 41.92 -30.75 0.93
CA ILE A 672 42.10 -29.70 1.93
C ILE A 672 43.13 -28.73 1.40
N PHE A 673 42.84 -27.44 1.54
CA PHE A 673 43.71 -26.37 1.07
C PHE A 673 43.96 -25.40 2.21
N GLU A 674 45.23 -25.15 2.52
CA GLU A 674 45.61 -23.96 3.27
C GLU A 674 45.48 -22.73 2.36
N CYS A 675 44.91 -21.67 2.91
CA CYS A 675 44.89 -20.35 2.30
C CYS A 675 44.84 -19.31 3.42
N ASN A 676 44.99 -18.03 3.12
CA ASN A 676 44.85 -17.03 4.17
C ASN A 676 44.12 -15.81 3.63
N SER A 677 42.90 -15.59 4.09
CA SER A 677 42.15 -14.39 3.75
C SER A 677 42.76 -13.19 4.45
N LYS A 678 43.02 -12.11 3.69
CA LYS A 678 43.55 -10.86 4.25
C LYS A 678 42.55 -10.10 5.12
N LEU A 679 41.27 -10.33 4.88
CA LEU A 679 40.15 -9.66 5.55
C LEU A 679 39.15 -10.71 6.04
N PRO A 680 38.39 -10.39 7.10
CA PRO A 680 37.22 -11.17 7.48
C PRO A 680 36.06 -10.92 6.50
N TYR A 681 35.36 -11.99 6.12
CA TYR A 681 34.20 -11.91 5.21
C TYR A 681 32.95 -12.52 5.85
N SER A 682 31.79 -11.92 5.58
CA SER A 682 30.49 -12.48 5.94
C SER A 682 29.95 -13.42 4.87
N THR A 683 30.38 -13.29 3.61
CA THR A 683 29.88 -14.11 2.51
C THR A 683 31.02 -14.76 1.73
N PHE A 684 30.87 -16.03 1.39
CA PHE A 684 31.84 -16.83 0.64
C PHE A 684 31.19 -17.43 -0.61
N ARG A 685 31.91 -17.45 -1.73
CA ARG A 685 31.53 -18.22 -2.93
C ARG A 685 32.62 -19.18 -3.33
N PHE A 686 32.22 -20.39 -3.67
CA PHE A 686 33.03 -21.36 -4.41
C PHE A 686 32.59 -21.33 -5.88
N LEU A 687 33.51 -20.97 -6.79
CA LEU A 687 33.23 -20.79 -8.21
C LEU A 687 33.98 -21.82 -9.03
N ASN A 688 33.28 -22.54 -9.91
CA ASN A 688 33.97 -23.27 -10.98
C ASN A 688 34.34 -22.26 -12.08
N THR A 689 35.63 -22.20 -12.43
CA THR A 689 36.18 -21.20 -13.37
C THR A 689 36.68 -21.79 -14.68
N MET A 690 36.45 -23.09 -14.91
CA MET A 690 36.83 -23.76 -16.15
C MET A 690 35.77 -24.77 -16.56
N GLU A 691 35.51 -24.83 -17.87
CA GLU A 691 34.71 -25.88 -18.48
C GLU A 691 35.32 -27.25 -18.20
N ASN A 692 34.47 -28.20 -17.83
CA ASN A 692 34.90 -29.59 -17.77
C ASN A 692 35.09 -30.15 -19.19
N LYS A 693 35.74 -31.30 -19.34
CA LYS A 693 36.00 -31.96 -20.65
C LYS A 693 34.76 -32.23 -21.53
N ASN A 694 33.56 -32.11 -20.96
CA ASN A 694 32.29 -32.27 -21.67
C ASN A 694 31.65 -30.90 -22.03
N ASP A 695 32.41 -29.81 -21.97
CA ASP A 695 31.97 -28.41 -22.13
C ASP A 695 30.85 -27.99 -21.15
N ASP A 696 30.73 -28.70 -20.03
CA ASP A 696 29.73 -28.42 -19.00
C ASP A 696 30.35 -27.59 -17.86
N LEU A 697 30.04 -26.29 -17.80
CA LEU A 697 30.29 -25.42 -16.64
C LEU A 697 29.31 -25.76 -15.51
N LYS A 698 29.52 -26.91 -14.88
CA LYS A 698 28.75 -27.35 -13.71
C LYS A 698 29.59 -27.34 -12.46
N LEU A 699 28.96 -26.98 -11.35
CA LEU A 699 29.51 -27.13 -10.02
C LEU A 699 28.76 -28.25 -9.32
N ARG A 700 29.49 -29.29 -8.91
CA ARG A 700 28.91 -30.42 -8.16
C ARG A 700 29.82 -30.76 -6.97
N LEU A 701 29.33 -30.46 -5.78
CA LEU A 701 30.08 -30.60 -4.52
C LEU A 701 29.36 -31.55 -3.59
N LYS A 702 30.08 -32.50 -2.97
CA LYS A 702 29.57 -33.29 -1.86
C LYS A 702 29.72 -32.53 -0.55
N HIS A 703 30.91 -32.01 -0.29
CA HIS A 703 31.24 -31.32 0.94
C HIS A 703 31.92 -29.99 0.65
N PHE A 704 31.62 -28.98 1.46
CA PHE A 704 32.34 -27.72 1.53
C PHE A 704 32.28 -27.16 2.94
N ASP A 705 33.44 -26.85 3.52
CA ASP A 705 33.57 -26.19 4.82
C ASP A 705 34.83 -25.33 4.87
N ILE A 706 34.81 -24.26 5.65
CA ILE A 706 35.94 -23.34 5.83
C ILE A 706 36.49 -23.43 7.26
N PHE A 707 37.77 -23.10 7.43
CA PHE A 707 38.49 -23.18 8.69
C PHE A 707 39.23 -21.87 8.94
N GLY A 708 39.49 -21.55 10.20
CA GLY A 708 40.17 -20.33 10.61
C GLY A 708 39.50 -19.72 11.83
N ILE A 709 39.24 -18.41 11.78
CA ILE A 709 38.70 -17.66 12.91
C ILE A 709 37.30 -17.18 12.54
N TYR A 710 36.29 -17.58 13.33
CA TYR A 710 34.96 -16.99 13.28
C TYR A 710 34.86 -15.87 14.31
N LEU A 711 34.43 -14.69 13.84
CA LEU A 711 34.24 -13.48 14.60
C LEU A 711 32.74 -13.27 14.78
N ILE A 712 32.25 -13.38 16.01
CA ILE A 712 30.85 -13.17 16.35
C ILE A 712 30.57 -11.66 16.26
N ASN A 713 29.55 -11.30 15.49
CA ASN A 713 29.00 -9.96 15.49
C ASN A 713 27.77 -9.99 16.38
N GLU A 714 27.90 -9.61 17.64
CA GLU A 714 26.69 -9.41 18.45
C GLU A 714 25.84 -8.33 17.77
N PRO A 715 24.52 -8.55 17.63
CA PRO A 715 23.63 -7.45 17.28
C PRO A 715 23.92 -6.39 18.33
N SER A 716 24.30 -5.19 17.89
CA SER A 716 24.56 -4.08 18.79
C SER A 716 23.37 -3.96 19.72
N VAL A 717 23.51 -4.46 20.95
CA VAL A 717 22.64 -4.09 22.05
C VAL A 717 22.73 -2.58 22.01
N ALA A 718 21.62 -1.94 21.66
CA ALA A 718 21.52 -0.50 21.78
C ALA A 718 21.95 -0.22 23.21
N LEU A 719 23.10 0.42 23.37
CA LEU A 719 23.50 0.97 24.65
C LEU A 719 22.49 2.09 24.91
N GLU A 720 21.37 1.70 25.51
CA GLU A 720 20.38 2.59 26.13
C GLU A 720 21.03 3.35 27.31
#